data_AF-A0A517MA72-F1
#
_entry.id   AF-A0A517MA72-F1
#
_cell.length_a   1.000
_cell.length_b   1.000
_cell.length_c   1.000
_cell.angle_alpha   90.00
_cell.angle_beta   90.00
_cell.angle_gamma   90.00
#
_symmetry.space_group_name_H-M   'P 1'
#
loop_
_entity.id
_entity.type
_entity.pdbx_description
1 polymer ?
#
loop_
_entity_poly.entity_id
_entity_poly.type
_entity_poly.pdbx_seq_one_letter_code
_entity_poly.pdbx_strand_id
1 'polypeptide(L)'
;MICLSRVRPLSTLLMVATIYCFGVAFSHAADDSPQAAVSFNHDIRPILSANCFTCHGPDEAHREADLRLDTQDGMFADRDEGALIAPGKPGQSLLLTRVRSHDADEVMPPSDNGERLTDDQIELLRRWIAEGASWGDHWAFVRPQKPALPDVSSPQWCNNPIDRFVMARLDQGHLVPNSPTQRSDLLRRLTLDLTGVLPTLTEVDAFVSDTSANAYETVVDRLLNSPRFGEHRARYWMDYARYGDTQGLHVDNYQSRWPYRDYVINAFNDDMPYDQFTREQLAGDLLPPRRINQLVATGLIRCGIATGEGGTIIEELKTNLSRERAEMFGAVYLGMTTGCAACHDHKYDPISQQDFYALTAFFNNLTEKASCDDRADWPPNVTVPKTENAAAYDNVLAQKADVLRQLEQRRNRADELLKAWLQGGNRPIAVAEDGLQLHLRLDENLQTGEKQKKVLHNTAPDAVASEFTATGPAPQWGEETCLWPSFRLETNTKVNLGQAADFDKDQPFSCGGWIKPRNVPGGKSWNTKAGALIAKMDIDNGYRGWNLYYSGGPLHVQLIHQWPDDLISLETVGTTEYRSPFRLPEGSYEGTEPDVTLPRGGWSHVCFTYDGSGKAAGVKIYVNGLLQKVKVVGDALTGSIRTPAPLWLGRRHDGDPMQATAYQDMRIYERELSAAEVARLPREDYAAEIVANKEPETWTIDERKVIEDHFFATVDSESIALNEQLPALDAELVRLSAGGAISLVCREKTGLAYADVLTRGVFNDRAKRVLADAPKFLPSLPPEAPHNRLGLAEWVVSPENPLTARVTVNRIWQELFGIGLVATSDDFGTVGEPPSHPDLLDWLAVEFVDSGWRIKRLYKTIVMSATYRQSPKASAEMAALDPDNRLLARGPRFRMDGEMLRDCALQASGLLVEKLGGPSVKPYQPEGVWETGSYGGSNTRIYKQDHGDDLYRRSLYTFTKRMAPMPNLEAFDATDRSATCVRRQRTNTPLAALVLMNDPQYLEAARHLGERTIREGGETTAERIDFLGRILLSRGFSNTDKQTLRSAYDRFTASLSQTPNDAVALTSIGESSAREIPDLPSLTTGKPSRSSDFQAPHHPSRANDGIRNDTDSYWSMDSRSGKPVWWEVDLETPTEVGSVVVVGYFGDSRHYGFTVETSLDGKQWDLVADHRDNKQPSTPQGIDCQFEPREVRYIRVNQTYNSANPGRHLVEVMAFPKAAPVTAQDGIAATELAVWMMMASTVMNSDAAINK
;
A
#
# COMPACT_ATOMS: atom_id res chain seq x y z
N MET A 1 25.02 11.07 -53.90
CA MET A 1 25.60 10.98 -55.26
C MET A 1 24.62 11.61 -56.24
N ILE A 2 24.97 12.76 -56.83
CA ILE A 2 25.46 12.87 -58.23
C ILE A 2 24.32 12.51 -59.21
N CYS A 3 23.55 13.47 -59.72
CA CYS A 3 23.83 14.45 -60.79
C CYS A 3 23.17 14.04 -62.11
N LEU A 4 22.43 15.00 -62.70
CA LEU A 4 22.35 15.34 -64.14
C LEU A 4 21.76 14.25 -65.09
N SER A 5 20.88 14.50 -66.06
CA SER A 5 20.73 15.63 -66.99
C SER A 5 19.48 15.47 -67.90
N ARG A 6 19.09 16.60 -68.53
CA ARG A 6 18.01 16.93 -69.52
C ARG A 6 17.91 16.00 -70.75
N VAL A 7 16.78 15.90 -71.48
CA VAL A 7 16.23 16.81 -72.55
C VAL A 7 14.71 16.55 -72.85
N ARG A 8 13.92 17.57 -73.25
CA ARG A 8 12.45 17.62 -73.60
C ARG A 8 12.01 16.62 -74.71
N PRO A 9 10.79 16.01 -74.80
CA PRO A 9 9.41 16.60 -74.81
C PRO A 9 8.26 15.71 -74.19
N LEU A 10 6.97 16.01 -74.47
CA LEU A 10 5.71 15.23 -74.27
C LEU A 10 5.11 15.03 -72.85
N SER A 11 3.79 14.88 -72.83
CA SER A 11 2.84 14.54 -71.75
C SER A 11 3.39 13.83 -70.49
N THR A 12 3.42 14.48 -69.30
CA THR A 12 3.14 13.95 -67.93
C THR A 12 3.42 14.99 -66.79
N LEU A 13 2.57 15.03 -65.74
CA LEU A 13 2.68 15.50 -64.31
C LEU A 13 3.47 16.77 -63.80
N LEU A 14 2.88 17.46 -62.79
CA LEU A 14 3.38 18.24 -61.59
C LEU A 14 4.57 19.29 -61.59
N MET A 15 4.28 20.51 -61.05
CA MET A 15 4.98 21.43 -60.07
C MET A 15 6.34 22.21 -60.30
N VAL A 16 6.37 23.51 -59.88
CA VAL A 16 7.47 24.37 -59.27
C VAL A 16 7.96 25.71 -59.96
N ALA A 17 7.97 26.80 -59.13
CA ALA A 17 8.71 28.11 -59.07
C ALA A 17 8.52 29.18 -60.19
N THR A 18 8.20 30.48 -60.00
CA THR A 18 8.20 31.52 -58.93
C THR A 18 9.54 32.08 -58.42
N ILE A 19 9.89 33.27 -58.96
CA ILE A 19 10.36 34.52 -58.31
C ILE A 19 11.85 34.67 -57.94
N TYR A 20 12.52 35.56 -58.68
CA TYR A 20 13.86 36.12 -58.44
C TYR A 20 13.80 37.65 -58.64
N CYS A 21 14.56 38.39 -57.82
CA CYS A 21 14.94 39.82 -57.93
C CYS A 21 14.03 40.91 -57.32
N PHE A 22 14.19 41.16 -56.01
CA PHE A 22 14.45 42.50 -55.44
C PHE A 22 15.24 42.34 -54.12
N GLY A 23 16.54 42.67 -54.14
CA GLY A 23 17.42 42.82 -52.98
C GLY A 23 18.29 44.08 -53.21
N VAL A 24 19.03 44.68 -52.29
CA VAL A 24 19.38 44.43 -50.88
C VAL A 24 19.80 45.81 -50.33
N ALA A 25 19.24 46.26 -49.20
CA ALA A 25 19.82 47.31 -48.35
C ALA A 25 19.10 47.32 -46.98
N PHE A 26 19.34 46.31 -46.16
CA PHE A 26 19.19 46.42 -44.70
C PHE A 26 20.52 45.98 -44.08
N SER A 27 21.30 46.97 -43.69
CA SER A 27 22.45 46.82 -42.81
C SER A 27 21.96 46.15 -41.52
N HIS A 28 22.40 44.92 -41.28
CA HIS A 28 22.34 44.32 -39.96
C HIS A 28 23.30 45.10 -39.08
N ALA A 29 22.76 45.94 -38.19
CA ALA A 29 23.49 46.30 -36.99
C ALA A 29 23.70 44.97 -36.24
N ALA A 30 24.96 44.55 -36.13
CA ALA A 30 25.34 43.45 -35.26
C ALA A 30 24.94 43.84 -33.83
N ASP A 31 24.11 43.01 -33.22
CA ASP A 31 23.71 43.12 -31.83
C ASP A 31 24.92 42.71 -30.98
N ASP A 32 25.72 43.68 -30.53
CA ASP A 32 26.86 43.53 -29.60
C ASP A 32 26.35 43.32 -28.16
N SER A 33 25.38 42.41 -27.99
CA SER A 33 25.01 41.89 -26.68
C SER A 33 26.11 40.91 -26.24
N PRO A 34 26.77 41.09 -25.08
CA PRO A 34 27.79 40.15 -24.62
C PRO A 34 27.16 38.76 -24.50
N GLN A 35 27.63 37.83 -25.32
CA GLN A 35 27.16 36.45 -25.33
C GLN A 35 27.35 35.85 -23.94
N ALA A 36 26.28 35.28 -23.36
CA ALA A 36 26.33 34.72 -22.02
C ALA A 36 27.44 33.65 -21.90
N ALA A 37 28.12 33.66 -20.75
CA ALA A 37 29.16 32.67 -20.42
C ALA A 37 28.56 31.26 -20.39
N VAL A 38 29.31 30.27 -20.85
CA VAL A 38 28.84 28.88 -20.95
C VAL A 38 28.79 28.25 -19.56
N SER A 39 27.61 27.80 -19.14
CA SER A 39 27.39 27.17 -17.84
C SER A 39 27.60 25.67 -17.95
N PHE A 40 28.47 25.12 -17.10
CA PHE A 40 28.73 23.67 -17.13
C PHE A 40 27.47 22.84 -16.89
N ASN A 41 26.66 23.19 -15.88
CA ASN A 41 25.48 22.41 -15.53
C ASN A 41 24.34 22.53 -16.54
N HIS A 42 24.19 23.69 -17.18
CA HIS A 42 23.09 23.94 -18.11
C HIS A 42 23.46 23.53 -19.55
N ASP A 43 24.68 23.85 -19.99
CA ASP A 43 25.07 23.71 -21.40
C ASP A 43 25.93 22.48 -21.66
N ILE A 44 26.80 22.08 -20.73
CA ILE A 44 27.86 21.08 -21.00
C ILE A 44 27.51 19.70 -20.46
N ARG A 45 27.11 19.60 -19.19
CA ARG A 45 26.80 18.31 -18.55
C ARG A 45 25.70 17.54 -19.31
N PRO A 46 24.60 18.15 -19.80
CA PRO A 46 23.60 17.41 -20.59
C PRO A 46 24.17 16.79 -21.88
N ILE A 47 25.15 17.45 -22.51
CA ILE A 47 25.85 16.89 -23.68
C ILE A 47 26.65 15.66 -23.25
N LEU A 48 27.41 15.76 -22.16
CA LEU A 48 28.23 14.65 -21.66
C LEU A 48 27.39 13.49 -21.12
N SER A 49 26.29 13.75 -20.42
CA SER A 49 25.44 12.72 -19.85
C SER A 49 24.69 11.93 -20.92
N ALA A 50 24.18 12.62 -21.95
CA ALA A 50 23.48 11.98 -23.07
C ALA A 50 24.41 11.16 -23.97
N ASN A 51 25.65 11.62 -24.19
CA ASN A 51 26.52 11.07 -25.23
C ASN A 51 27.73 10.28 -24.69
N CYS A 52 28.18 10.54 -23.45
CA CYS A 52 29.47 10.03 -22.97
C CYS A 52 29.39 9.20 -21.69
N PHE A 53 28.42 9.43 -20.79
CA PHE A 53 28.39 8.76 -19.48
C PHE A 53 28.10 7.26 -19.55
N THR A 54 27.51 6.77 -20.65
CA THR A 54 27.33 5.32 -20.85
C THR A 54 28.65 4.56 -20.80
N CYS A 55 29.73 5.12 -21.37
CA CYS A 55 31.06 4.49 -21.40
C CYS A 55 32.07 5.17 -20.45
N HIS A 56 31.83 6.40 -20.03
CA HIS A 56 32.77 7.20 -19.21
C HIS A 56 32.12 7.80 -17.96
N GLY A 57 31.07 7.15 -17.45
CA GLY A 57 30.33 7.56 -16.26
C GLY A 57 30.67 6.74 -15.01
N PRO A 58 29.77 6.74 -14.00
CA PRO A 58 30.03 6.12 -12.70
C PRO A 58 30.19 4.59 -12.74
N ASP A 59 29.50 3.88 -13.64
CA ASP A 59 29.49 2.41 -13.67
C ASP A 59 30.84 1.82 -14.13
N GLU A 60 31.61 1.27 -13.19
CA GLU A 60 32.94 0.68 -13.44
C GLU A 60 32.91 -0.50 -14.42
N ALA A 61 31.85 -1.29 -14.45
CA ALA A 61 31.78 -2.50 -15.27
C ALA A 61 31.66 -2.20 -16.77
N HIS A 62 31.13 -1.03 -17.12
CA HIS A 62 31.00 -0.54 -18.50
C HIS A 62 32.00 0.58 -18.83
N ARG A 63 32.88 0.93 -17.89
CA ARG A 63 33.78 2.07 -18.04
C ARG A 63 34.93 1.75 -18.98
N GLU A 64 35.04 2.52 -20.04
CA GLU A 64 36.12 2.43 -21.01
C GLU A 64 37.28 3.36 -20.65
N ALA A 65 38.49 2.87 -20.91
CA ALA A 65 39.76 3.57 -20.69
C ALA A 65 39.97 4.10 -19.25
N ASP A 66 39.24 3.58 -18.26
CA ASP A 66 39.19 4.12 -16.89
C ASP A 66 39.00 5.65 -16.86
N LEU A 67 38.17 6.16 -17.77
CA LEU A 67 37.87 7.59 -17.90
C LEU A 67 36.56 7.94 -17.20
N ARG A 68 36.58 9.01 -16.39
CA ARG A 68 35.43 9.55 -15.65
C ARG A 68 35.13 10.98 -16.09
N LEU A 69 34.14 11.16 -16.95
CA LEU A 69 33.65 12.48 -17.36
C LEU A 69 32.58 13.06 -16.42
N ASP A 70 32.09 12.25 -15.49
CA ASP A 70 31.09 12.58 -14.47
C ASP A 70 31.71 13.18 -13.20
N THR A 71 33.04 13.19 -13.06
CA THR A 71 33.75 13.76 -11.90
C THR A 71 34.73 14.85 -12.32
N GLN A 72 34.94 15.83 -11.46
CA GLN A 72 35.91 16.91 -11.72
C GLN A 72 37.33 16.34 -11.90
N ASP A 73 37.78 15.50 -10.96
CA ASP A 73 39.13 14.93 -11.00
C ASP A 73 39.37 14.11 -12.28
N GLY A 74 38.40 13.28 -12.68
CA GLY A 74 38.52 12.48 -13.90
C GLY A 74 38.55 13.32 -15.18
N MET A 75 37.80 14.42 -15.22
CA MET A 75 37.69 15.27 -16.40
C MET A 75 38.93 16.16 -16.61
N PHE A 76 39.62 16.53 -15.54
CA PHE A 76 40.85 17.34 -15.57
C PHE A 76 42.14 16.53 -15.36
N ALA A 77 42.04 15.20 -15.26
CA ALA A 77 43.21 14.33 -15.21
C ALA A 77 43.98 14.34 -16.54
N ASP A 78 45.31 14.31 -16.44
CA ASP A 78 46.17 14.08 -17.60
C ASP A 78 46.04 12.62 -18.08
N ARG A 79 46.18 12.42 -19.39
CA ARG A 79 46.20 11.13 -20.07
C ARG A 79 47.56 10.94 -20.72
N ASP A 80 47.90 9.72 -21.12
CA ASP A 80 49.19 9.42 -21.76
C ASP A 80 49.47 10.27 -23.01
N GLU A 81 48.42 10.71 -23.70
CA GLU A 81 48.48 11.56 -24.90
C GLU A 81 48.39 13.07 -24.60
N GLY A 82 48.24 13.48 -23.34
CA GLY A 82 48.10 14.87 -22.90
C GLY A 82 46.85 15.13 -22.04
N ALA A 83 46.56 16.41 -21.80
CA ALA A 83 45.41 16.82 -20.99
C ALA A 83 44.08 16.49 -21.69
N LEU A 84 43.18 15.79 -21.00
CA LEU A 84 41.83 15.51 -21.53
C LEU A 84 41.08 16.82 -21.83
N ILE A 85 41.11 17.73 -20.86
CA ILE A 85 40.69 19.11 -20.98
C ILE A 85 41.83 20.00 -20.51
N ALA A 86 42.31 20.88 -21.37
CA ALA A 86 43.23 21.95 -21.04
C ALA A 86 42.46 23.28 -20.90
N PRO A 87 42.16 23.75 -19.67
CA PRO A 87 41.48 25.03 -19.44
C PRO A 87 42.10 26.19 -20.22
N GLY A 88 41.27 26.94 -20.94
CA GLY A 88 41.68 28.08 -21.77
C GLY A 88 42.34 27.70 -23.10
N LYS A 89 42.55 26.41 -23.38
CA LYS A 89 43.29 25.94 -24.57
C LYS A 89 42.54 24.84 -25.34
N PRO A 90 41.43 25.15 -26.04
CA PRO A 90 40.65 24.17 -26.79
C PRO A 90 41.46 23.29 -27.74
N GLY A 91 42.47 23.86 -28.42
CA GLY A 91 43.33 23.10 -29.35
C GLY A 91 44.31 22.13 -28.69
N GLN A 92 44.42 22.12 -27.36
CA GLN A 92 45.24 21.19 -26.58
C GLN A 92 44.39 20.19 -25.76
N SER A 93 43.05 20.26 -25.86
CA SER A 93 42.15 19.37 -25.14
C SER A 93 41.82 18.14 -25.99
N LEU A 94 42.23 16.96 -25.51
CA LEU A 94 41.95 15.70 -26.22
C LEU A 94 40.46 15.45 -26.44
N LEU A 95 39.58 15.90 -25.53
CA LEU A 95 38.12 15.76 -25.69
C LEU A 95 37.65 16.29 -27.05
N LEU A 96 38.08 17.49 -27.44
CA LEU A 96 37.72 18.10 -28.73
C LEU A 96 38.36 17.39 -29.92
N THR A 97 39.57 16.84 -29.75
CA THR A 97 40.22 16.01 -30.78
C THR A 97 39.40 14.74 -31.04
N ARG A 98 38.96 14.04 -29.99
CA ARG A 98 38.17 12.81 -30.12
C ARG A 98 36.77 13.07 -30.69
N VAL A 99 36.06 14.09 -30.21
CA VAL A 99 34.70 14.38 -30.74
C VAL A 99 34.68 14.90 -32.17
N ARG A 100 35.80 15.47 -32.65
CA ARG A 100 35.96 15.94 -34.04
C ARG A 100 36.64 14.93 -34.95
N SER A 101 37.05 13.77 -34.45
CA SER A 101 37.76 12.80 -35.27
C SER A 101 36.86 12.24 -36.39
N HIS A 102 37.49 11.98 -37.54
CA HIS A 102 36.87 11.28 -38.67
C HIS A 102 37.29 9.81 -38.73
N ASP A 103 38.26 9.41 -37.90
CA ASP A 103 38.63 8.01 -37.74
C ASP A 103 37.55 7.27 -36.95
N ALA A 104 37.11 6.12 -37.45
CA ALA A 104 36.07 5.31 -36.82
C ALA A 104 36.52 4.74 -35.47
N ASP A 105 37.84 4.50 -35.30
CA ASP A 105 38.40 3.91 -34.09
C ASP A 105 38.77 4.97 -33.02
N GLU A 106 38.83 6.26 -33.40
CA GLU A 106 39.18 7.35 -32.46
C GLU A 106 38.02 8.31 -32.15
N VAL A 107 36.99 8.34 -33.01
CA VAL A 107 35.86 9.24 -32.81
C VAL A 107 35.04 8.84 -31.59
N MET A 108 34.67 9.85 -30.80
CA MET A 108 33.79 9.69 -29.66
C MET A 108 32.54 10.56 -29.81
N PRO A 109 31.32 10.07 -29.55
CA PRO A 109 30.98 8.67 -29.26
C PRO A 109 31.23 7.73 -30.46
N PRO A 110 31.54 6.44 -30.21
CA PRO A 110 31.69 5.43 -31.27
C PRO A 110 30.38 5.27 -32.07
N SER A 111 30.49 4.98 -33.37
CA SER A 111 29.33 4.90 -34.26
C SER A 111 28.34 3.77 -33.96
N ASP A 112 28.75 2.78 -33.18
CA ASP A 112 27.95 1.63 -32.73
C ASP A 112 27.23 1.88 -31.40
N ASN A 113 27.63 2.90 -30.62
CA ASN A 113 27.13 3.14 -29.26
C ASN A 113 26.57 4.56 -29.00
N GLY A 114 26.51 5.45 -30.00
CA GLY A 114 25.89 6.77 -29.85
C GLY A 114 25.72 7.57 -31.16
N GLU A 115 24.90 8.61 -31.11
CA GLU A 115 24.84 9.61 -32.19
C GLU A 115 26.06 10.56 -32.08
N ARG A 116 26.60 11.00 -33.22
CA ARG A 116 27.66 12.02 -33.22
C ARG A 116 27.10 13.32 -32.63
N LEU A 117 27.90 13.98 -31.80
CA LEU A 117 27.56 15.32 -31.32
C LEU A 117 27.32 16.26 -32.51
N THR A 118 26.34 17.15 -32.38
CA THR A 118 26.07 18.18 -33.38
C THR A 118 27.17 19.24 -33.38
N ASP A 119 27.31 19.96 -34.49
CA ASP A 119 28.29 21.06 -34.59
C ASP A 119 28.09 22.12 -33.49
N ASP A 120 26.84 22.39 -33.11
CA ASP A 120 26.50 23.32 -32.01
C ASP A 120 26.96 22.81 -30.64
N GLN A 121 26.81 21.50 -30.37
CA GLN A 121 27.28 20.88 -29.13
C GLN A 121 28.81 20.90 -29.04
N ILE A 122 29.49 20.61 -30.15
CA ILE A 122 30.96 20.66 -30.24
C ILE A 122 31.44 22.11 -30.03
N GLU A 123 30.73 23.10 -30.57
CA GLU A 123 31.06 24.51 -30.39
C GLU A 123 30.85 24.98 -28.95
N LEU A 124 29.79 24.53 -28.27
CA LEU A 124 29.59 24.77 -26.83
C LEU A 124 30.75 24.21 -25.99
N LEU A 125 31.15 22.96 -26.23
CA LEU A 125 32.32 22.35 -25.58
C LEU A 125 33.59 23.18 -25.83
N ARG A 126 33.81 23.63 -27.08
CA ARG A 126 34.96 24.46 -27.44
C ARG A 126 34.97 25.80 -26.71
N ARG A 127 33.82 26.47 -26.66
CA ARG A 127 33.66 27.77 -25.97
C ARG A 127 33.87 27.62 -24.47
N TRP A 128 33.23 26.66 -23.84
CA TRP A 128 33.41 26.39 -22.41
C TRP A 128 34.88 26.13 -22.05
N ILE A 129 35.60 25.33 -22.86
CA ILE A 129 37.03 25.11 -22.65
C ILE A 129 37.82 26.42 -22.83
N ALA A 130 37.48 27.23 -23.83
CA ALA A 130 38.14 28.53 -24.06
C ALA A 130 37.92 29.51 -22.90
N GLU A 131 36.76 29.46 -22.26
CA GLU A 131 36.36 30.26 -21.10
C GLU A 131 36.99 29.74 -19.78
N GLY A 132 37.81 28.69 -19.84
CA GLY A 132 38.54 28.16 -18.68
C GLY A 132 37.95 26.87 -18.10
N ALA A 133 36.98 26.25 -18.78
CA ALA A 133 36.37 24.97 -18.39
C ALA A 133 35.91 24.93 -16.93
N SER A 134 35.19 25.96 -16.45
CA SER A 134 34.73 25.98 -15.06
C SER A 134 33.82 24.78 -14.75
N TRP A 135 34.15 24.01 -13.71
CA TRP A 135 33.31 22.93 -13.19
C TRP A 135 32.14 23.48 -12.36
N GLY A 136 31.01 22.77 -12.38
CA GLY A 136 29.88 23.03 -11.48
C GLY A 136 29.31 21.73 -10.92
N ASP A 137 29.04 21.71 -9.62
CA ASP A 137 28.31 20.61 -8.99
C ASP A 137 26.86 20.58 -9.45
N HIS A 138 26.23 19.40 -9.49
CA HIS A 138 24.85 19.28 -9.96
C HIS A 138 23.91 20.15 -9.14
N TRP A 139 23.08 20.94 -9.83
CA TRP A 139 22.17 21.92 -9.21
C TRP A 139 21.27 21.26 -8.15
N ALA A 140 20.87 20.00 -8.36
CA ALA A 140 20.03 19.25 -7.44
C ALA A 140 20.78 18.73 -6.19
N PHE A 141 22.11 18.58 -6.25
CA PHE A 141 22.93 18.02 -5.17
C PHE A 141 23.64 19.10 -4.33
N VAL A 142 23.48 20.37 -4.70
CA VAL A 142 23.90 21.51 -3.90
C VAL A 142 22.74 22.12 -3.14
N ARG A 143 22.97 22.55 -1.90
CA ARG A 143 21.93 23.18 -1.06
C ARG A 143 21.32 24.39 -1.77
N PRO A 144 19.99 24.51 -1.87
CA PRO A 144 19.35 25.68 -2.48
C PRO A 144 19.65 26.94 -1.67
N GLN A 145 19.91 28.03 -2.38
CA GLN A 145 20.04 29.37 -1.79
C GLN A 145 18.82 30.21 -2.20
N LYS A 146 18.35 31.09 -1.32
CA LYS A 146 17.22 31.97 -1.65
C LYS A 146 17.69 33.06 -2.62
N PRO A 147 17.31 33.02 -3.90
CA PRO A 147 17.77 34.02 -4.85
C PRO A 147 17.11 35.37 -4.59
N ALA A 148 17.78 36.45 -5.01
CA ALA A 148 17.20 37.78 -5.02
C ALA A 148 16.04 37.84 -6.04
N LEU A 149 15.06 38.70 -5.78
CA LEU A 149 13.94 38.87 -6.70
C LEU A 149 14.42 39.61 -7.97
N PRO A 150 14.11 39.10 -9.17
CA PRO A 150 14.49 39.76 -10.41
C PRO A 150 13.83 41.14 -10.56
N ASP A 151 14.55 42.05 -11.21
CA ASP A 151 14.00 43.26 -11.81
C ASP A 151 13.41 42.91 -13.18
N VAL A 152 12.16 43.28 -13.41
CA VAL A 152 11.36 42.77 -14.54
C VAL A 152 10.71 43.91 -15.33
N SER A 153 10.38 43.66 -16.59
CA SER A 153 9.77 44.65 -17.48
C SER A 153 8.41 45.16 -16.99
N SER A 154 7.64 44.30 -16.31
CA SER A 154 6.24 44.55 -15.93
C SER A 154 5.96 44.24 -14.45
N PRO A 155 6.52 45.02 -13.51
CA PRO A 155 6.34 44.79 -12.07
C PRO A 155 4.88 44.93 -11.61
N GLN A 156 4.06 45.71 -12.31
CA GLN A 156 2.64 45.91 -12.03
C GLN A 156 1.76 44.67 -12.29
N TRP A 157 2.23 43.71 -13.08
CA TRP A 157 1.54 42.43 -13.29
C TRP A 157 1.76 41.46 -12.13
N CYS A 158 2.86 41.63 -11.39
CA CYS A 158 3.27 40.70 -10.35
C CYS A 158 2.43 40.86 -9.08
N ASN A 159 1.74 39.81 -8.64
CA ASN A 159 1.01 39.79 -7.36
C ASN A 159 1.93 39.37 -6.21
N ASN A 160 2.88 38.46 -6.47
CA ASN A 160 3.82 37.97 -5.47
C ASN A 160 5.18 37.62 -6.11
N PRO A 161 6.19 37.18 -5.32
CA PRO A 161 7.52 36.85 -5.84
C PRO A 161 7.58 35.84 -7.00
N ILE A 162 6.65 34.87 -7.08
CA ILE A 162 6.62 33.87 -8.16
C ILE A 162 6.54 34.57 -9.51
N ASP A 163 5.69 35.59 -9.59
CA ASP A 163 5.43 36.31 -10.83
C ASP A 163 6.66 37.07 -11.34
N ARG A 164 7.58 37.46 -10.46
CA ARG A 164 8.84 38.10 -10.88
C ARG A 164 9.77 37.12 -11.57
N PHE A 165 9.90 35.90 -11.06
CA PHE A 165 10.71 34.87 -11.71
C PHE A 165 10.11 34.44 -13.04
N VAL A 166 8.78 34.31 -13.11
CA VAL A 166 8.07 33.98 -14.36
C VAL A 166 8.20 35.11 -15.36
N MET A 167 7.99 36.37 -14.96
CA MET A 167 8.14 37.52 -15.85
C MET A 167 9.58 37.64 -16.39
N ALA A 168 10.60 37.42 -15.55
CA ALA A 168 11.99 37.42 -16.02
C ALA A 168 12.23 36.36 -17.12
N ARG A 169 11.62 35.18 -16.99
CA ARG A 169 11.71 34.11 -18.00
C ARG A 169 10.94 34.45 -19.27
N LEU A 170 9.77 35.08 -19.14
CA LEU A 170 8.96 35.56 -20.26
C LEU A 170 9.67 36.68 -21.03
N ASP A 171 10.32 37.61 -20.34
CA ASP A 171 11.14 38.68 -20.93
C ASP A 171 12.26 38.09 -21.81
N GLN A 172 12.93 37.03 -21.33
CA GLN A 172 13.95 36.30 -22.10
C GLN A 172 13.36 35.54 -23.30
N GLY A 173 12.14 35.01 -23.16
CA GLY A 173 11.44 34.27 -24.22
C GLY A 173 10.67 35.17 -25.20
N HIS A 174 10.72 36.49 -25.03
CA HIS A 174 9.95 37.48 -25.78
C HIS A 174 8.43 37.19 -25.82
N LEU A 175 7.90 36.59 -24.74
CA LEU A 175 6.47 36.32 -24.59
C LEU A 175 5.85 37.30 -23.60
N VAL A 176 4.58 37.63 -23.81
CA VAL A 176 3.79 38.47 -22.90
C VAL A 176 2.78 37.59 -22.17
N PRO A 177 2.61 37.74 -20.83
CA PRO A 177 1.63 36.95 -20.10
C PRO A 177 0.20 37.27 -20.55
N ASN A 178 -0.65 36.26 -20.46
CA ASN A 178 -2.07 36.42 -20.69
C ASN A 178 -2.75 37.26 -19.60
N SER A 179 -3.87 37.89 -19.98
CA SER A 179 -4.77 38.50 -19.01
C SER A 179 -5.32 37.45 -18.04
N PRO A 180 -5.72 37.85 -16.81
CA PRO A 180 -6.45 36.97 -15.91
C PRO A 180 -7.66 36.32 -16.59
N THR A 181 -7.96 35.08 -16.19
CA THR A 181 -9.13 34.36 -16.70
C THR A 181 -10.44 34.91 -16.09
N GLN A 182 -11.58 34.54 -16.67
CA GLN A 182 -12.90 34.94 -16.15
C GLN A 182 -13.11 34.42 -14.73
N ARG A 183 -13.83 35.15 -13.89
CA ARG A 183 -14.02 34.79 -12.46
C ARG A 183 -14.60 33.39 -12.26
N SER A 184 -15.58 33.00 -13.08
CA SER A 184 -16.19 31.66 -13.04
C SER A 184 -15.19 30.55 -13.39
N ASP A 185 -14.43 30.72 -14.48
CA ASP A 185 -13.38 29.78 -14.90
C ASP A 185 -12.27 29.69 -13.84
N LEU A 186 -11.92 30.82 -13.21
CA LEU A 186 -10.92 30.87 -12.16
C LEU A 186 -11.37 30.12 -10.91
N LEU A 187 -12.63 30.29 -10.48
CA LEU A 187 -13.18 29.56 -9.34
C LEU A 187 -13.24 28.05 -9.64
N ARG A 188 -13.67 27.67 -10.84
CA ARG A 188 -13.71 26.27 -11.25
C ARG A 188 -12.33 25.63 -11.15
N ARG A 189 -11.32 26.24 -11.78
CA ARG A 189 -9.93 25.77 -11.73
C ARG A 189 -9.46 25.65 -10.28
N LEU A 190 -9.63 26.71 -9.49
CA LEU A 190 -9.18 26.73 -8.10
C LEU A 190 -9.85 25.65 -7.24
N THR A 191 -11.16 25.43 -7.42
CA THR A 191 -11.92 24.44 -6.65
C THR A 191 -11.52 23.02 -7.03
N LEU A 192 -11.35 22.73 -8.32
CA LEU A 192 -10.84 21.46 -8.80
C LEU A 192 -9.42 21.18 -8.27
N ASP A 193 -8.51 22.15 -8.38
CA ASP A 193 -7.12 21.98 -7.99
C ASP A 193 -6.95 21.82 -6.47
N LEU A 194 -7.76 22.52 -5.66
CA LEU A 194 -7.64 22.45 -4.20
C LEU A 194 -8.49 21.35 -3.57
N THR A 195 -9.61 20.93 -4.19
CA THR A 195 -10.57 20.01 -3.55
C THR A 195 -10.93 18.78 -4.38
N GLY A 196 -10.56 18.75 -5.67
CA GLY A 196 -10.83 17.64 -6.57
C GLY A 196 -12.27 17.52 -7.07
N VAL A 197 -13.15 18.47 -6.72
CA VAL A 197 -14.58 18.48 -7.09
C VAL A 197 -15.01 19.84 -7.62
N LEU A 198 -16.20 19.90 -8.23
CA LEU A 198 -16.76 21.14 -8.80
C LEU A 198 -17.25 22.11 -7.70
N PRO A 199 -17.17 23.44 -7.93
CA PRO A 199 -17.90 24.39 -7.09
C PRO A 199 -19.40 24.27 -7.34
N THR A 200 -20.19 24.48 -6.30
CA THR A 200 -21.65 24.61 -6.40
C THR A 200 -22.04 25.92 -7.10
N LEU A 201 -23.24 25.97 -7.68
CA LEU A 201 -23.74 27.20 -8.32
C LEU A 201 -23.79 28.39 -7.35
N THR A 202 -24.16 28.14 -6.09
CA THR A 202 -24.18 29.15 -5.04
C THR A 202 -22.78 29.73 -4.79
N GLU A 203 -21.74 28.90 -4.77
CA GLU A 203 -20.36 29.36 -4.63
C GLU A 203 -19.88 30.15 -5.85
N VAL A 204 -20.28 29.73 -7.05
CA VAL A 204 -19.99 30.46 -8.30
C VAL A 204 -20.63 31.86 -8.25
N ASP A 205 -21.92 31.94 -7.95
CA ASP A 205 -22.65 33.21 -7.95
C ASP A 205 -22.14 34.15 -6.85
N ALA A 206 -21.85 33.61 -5.65
CA ALA A 206 -21.26 34.37 -4.56
C ALA A 206 -19.89 34.95 -4.95
N PHE A 207 -19.00 34.14 -5.55
CA PHE A 207 -17.68 34.64 -5.95
C PHE A 207 -17.74 35.60 -7.14
N VAL A 208 -18.61 35.37 -8.12
CA VAL A 208 -18.73 36.25 -9.29
C VAL A 208 -19.29 37.62 -8.89
N SER A 209 -20.23 37.66 -7.94
CA SER A 209 -20.84 38.90 -7.45
C SER A 209 -19.99 39.66 -6.41
N ASP A 210 -19.06 38.99 -5.74
CA ASP A 210 -18.18 39.63 -4.75
C ASP A 210 -17.13 40.54 -5.41
N THR A 211 -17.33 41.85 -5.26
CA THR A 211 -16.44 42.90 -5.79
C THR A 211 -15.40 43.38 -4.78
N SER A 212 -15.31 42.76 -3.60
CA SER A 212 -14.29 43.10 -2.61
C SER A 212 -12.87 42.80 -3.13
N ALA A 213 -11.90 43.59 -2.65
CA ALA A 213 -10.50 43.45 -3.08
C ALA A 213 -9.91 42.07 -2.69
N ASN A 214 -10.41 41.47 -1.61
CA ASN A 214 -9.95 40.18 -1.07
C ASN A 214 -10.84 38.99 -1.46
N ALA A 215 -11.84 39.16 -2.33
CA ALA A 215 -12.78 38.11 -2.72
C ALA A 215 -12.08 36.79 -3.14
N TYR A 216 -10.98 36.89 -3.89
CA TYR A 216 -10.21 35.71 -4.32
C TYR A 216 -9.50 35.02 -3.17
N GLU A 217 -8.85 35.78 -2.30
CA GLU A 217 -8.15 35.25 -1.12
C GLU A 217 -9.12 34.57 -0.15
N THR A 218 -10.29 35.17 0.08
CA THR A 218 -11.33 34.57 0.93
C THR A 218 -11.79 33.21 0.41
N VAL A 219 -11.92 33.05 -0.90
CA VAL A 219 -12.23 31.75 -1.51
C VAL A 219 -11.07 30.77 -1.36
N VAL A 220 -9.83 31.20 -1.59
CA VAL A 220 -8.64 30.36 -1.40
C VAL A 220 -8.58 29.82 0.04
N ASP A 221 -8.75 30.69 1.03
CA ASP A 221 -8.73 30.30 2.45
C ASP A 221 -9.88 29.35 2.80
N ARG A 222 -11.08 29.60 2.26
CA ARG A 222 -12.24 28.71 2.44
C ARG A 222 -11.98 27.31 1.88
N LEU A 223 -11.38 27.21 0.69
CA LEU A 223 -11.09 25.93 0.04
C LEU A 223 -9.96 25.17 0.75
N LEU A 224 -8.89 25.87 1.15
CA LEU A 224 -7.79 25.25 1.92
C LEU A 224 -8.23 24.76 3.31
N ASN A 225 -9.24 25.40 3.91
CA ASN A 225 -9.83 24.97 5.18
C ASN A 225 -10.94 23.90 5.02
N SER A 226 -11.30 23.54 3.79
CA SER A 226 -12.27 22.46 3.54
C SER A 226 -11.64 21.09 3.80
N PRO A 227 -12.36 20.14 4.43
CA PRO A 227 -11.89 18.75 4.55
C PRO A 227 -11.61 18.06 3.21
N ARG A 228 -12.25 18.55 2.13
CA ARG A 228 -12.03 18.07 0.76
C ARG A 228 -10.59 18.29 0.28
N PHE A 229 -9.88 19.26 0.85
CA PHE A 229 -8.48 19.51 0.57
C PHE A 229 -7.64 18.28 0.96
N GLY A 230 -7.72 17.83 2.22
CA GLY A 230 -6.94 16.70 2.71
C GLY A 230 -7.21 15.41 1.94
N GLU A 231 -8.47 15.14 1.57
CA GLU A 231 -8.81 14.00 0.71
C GLU A 231 -8.15 14.10 -0.68
N HIS A 232 -8.24 15.29 -1.30
CA HIS A 232 -7.68 15.48 -2.63
C HIS A 232 -6.15 15.38 -2.63
N ARG A 233 -5.48 15.88 -1.59
CA ARG A 233 -4.02 15.75 -1.40
C ARG A 233 -3.62 14.31 -1.09
N ALA A 234 -4.36 13.63 -0.22
CA ALA A 234 -4.09 12.24 0.16
C ALA A 234 -4.12 11.30 -1.05
N ARG A 235 -4.95 11.57 -2.06
CA ARG A 235 -4.99 10.79 -3.30
C ARG A 235 -3.62 10.69 -3.99
N TYR A 236 -2.89 11.80 -4.15
CA TYR A 236 -1.54 11.77 -4.71
C TYR A 236 -0.58 11.00 -3.79
N TRP A 237 -0.70 11.21 -2.48
CA TRP A 237 0.13 10.48 -1.51
C TRP A 237 -0.13 8.96 -1.52
N MET A 238 -1.35 8.51 -1.82
CA MET A 238 -1.67 7.09 -1.95
C MET A 238 -0.92 6.43 -3.12
N ASP A 239 -0.57 7.18 -4.16
CA ASP A 239 0.26 6.68 -5.26
C ASP A 239 1.73 6.57 -4.83
N TYR A 240 2.22 7.53 -4.05
CA TYR A 240 3.59 7.53 -3.52
C TYR A 240 3.79 6.36 -2.55
N ALA A 241 2.81 6.14 -1.68
CA ALA A 241 2.82 5.06 -0.71
C ALA A 241 2.59 3.68 -1.32
N ARG A 242 2.12 3.60 -2.58
CA ARG A 242 1.49 2.42 -3.17
C ARG A 242 0.36 1.89 -2.31
N TYR A 243 -0.56 2.71 -1.84
CA TYR A 243 -1.63 2.23 -0.97
C TYR A 243 -2.48 1.15 -1.68
N GLY A 244 -2.85 0.07 -1.00
CA GLY A 244 -3.78 -0.91 -1.55
C GLY A 244 -4.47 -1.66 -0.43
N ASP A 245 -5.71 -2.05 -0.66
CA ASP A 245 -6.48 -2.81 0.32
C ASP A 245 -6.14 -4.31 0.27
N THR A 246 -5.26 -4.72 -0.67
CA THR A 246 -4.83 -6.11 -0.86
C THR A 246 -3.31 -6.27 -0.93
N GLN A 247 -2.85 -7.50 -0.80
CA GLN A 247 -1.42 -7.86 -0.76
C GLN A 247 -0.69 -7.63 -2.08
N GLY A 248 -1.36 -7.85 -3.21
CA GLY A 248 -0.75 -8.12 -4.50
C GLY A 248 -0.36 -9.59 -4.67
N LEU A 249 0.25 -9.89 -5.82
CA LEU A 249 0.80 -11.20 -6.18
C LEU A 249 -0.22 -12.36 -6.04
N HIS A 250 0.29 -13.58 -5.96
CA HIS A 250 -0.42 -14.86 -6.10
C HIS A 250 -1.86 -14.91 -5.56
N VAL A 251 -2.10 -14.68 -4.27
CA VAL A 251 -3.44 -14.79 -3.66
C VAL A 251 -4.18 -13.45 -3.58
N ASP A 252 -3.45 -12.33 -3.52
CA ASP A 252 -3.99 -10.96 -3.44
C ASP A 252 -5.08 -10.75 -2.35
N ASN A 253 -4.85 -11.34 -1.17
CA ASN A 253 -5.79 -11.26 -0.04
C ASN A 253 -5.90 -9.85 0.55
N TYR A 254 -7.01 -9.57 1.25
CA TYR A 254 -7.22 -8.31 1.98
C TYR A 254 -6.17 -8.06 3.07
N GLN A 255 -5.74 -6.79 3.23
CA GLN A 255 -4.97 -6.29 4.37
C GLN A 255 -5.58 -5.03 4.99
N SER A 256 -5.54 -4.95 6.32
CA SER A 256 -6.12 -3.84 7.06
C SER A 256 -5.20 -2.61 7.05
N ARG A 257 -5.30 -1.79 6.00
CA ARG A 257 -4.45 -0.59 5.80
C ARG A 257 -5.19 0.75 5.86
N TRP A 258 -6.52 0.77 5.74
CA TRP A 258 -7.29 2.01 5.64
C TRP A 258 -7.07 3.06 6.74
N PRO A 259 -6.74 2.72 8.02
CA PRO A 259 -6.43 3.76 9.01
C PRO A 259 -5.20 4.61 8.64
N TYR A 260 -4.26 4.09 7.86
CA TYR A 260 -3.12 4.86 7.35
C TYR A 260 -3.57 5.93 6.33
N ARG A 261 -4.51 5.58 5.42
CA ARG A 261 -5.08 6.57 4.49
C ARG A 261 -5.76 7.71 5.25
N ASP A 262 -6.52 7.37 6.30
CA ASP A 262 -7.21 8.37 7.12
C ASP A 262 -6.23 9.26 7.91
N TYR A 263 -5.13 8.69 8.41
CA TYR A 263 -4.03 9.49 8.97
C TYR A 263 -3.50 10.53 7.97
N VAL A 264 -3.24 10.12 6.72
CA VAL A 264 -2.74 11.03 5.68
C VAL A 264 -3.75 12.14 5.36
N ILE A 265 -5.04 11.81 5.23
CA ILE A 265 -6.11 12.80 5.02
C ILE A 265 -6.10 13.85 6.14
N ASN A 266 -6.06 13.39 7.39
CA ASN A 266 -6.07 14.26 8.56
C ASN A 266 -4.80 15.11 8.65
N ALA A 267 -3.62 14.54 8.37
CA ALA A 267 -2.36 15.28 8.38
C ALA A 267 -2.38 16.48 7.41
N PHE A 268 -2.93 16.32 6.21
CA PHE A 268 -3.10 17.43 5.26
C PHE A 268 -4.18 18.43 5.70
N ASN A 269 -5.30 17.96 6.27
CA ASN A 269 -6.37 18.82 6.76
C ASN A 269 -5.93 19.68 7.95
N ASP A 270 -5.12 19.12 8.85
CA ASP A 270 -4.56 19.81 10.02
C ASP A 270 -3.38 20.75 9.64
N ASP A 271 -2.97 20.75 8.36
CA ASP A 271 -1.77 21.46 7.87
C ASP A 271 -0.54 21.09 8.71
N MET A 272 -0.39 19.79 8.99
CA MET A 272 0.78 19.25 9.68
C MET A 272 2.04 19.67 8.91
N PRO A 273 3.07 20.22 9.59
CA PRO A 273 4.36 20.51 8.95
C PRO A 273 4.89 19.27 8.22
N TYR A 274 5.31 19.44 6.96
CA TYR A 274 5.75 18.32 6.13
C TYR A 274 6.98 17.59 6.71
N ASP A 275 7.83 18.30 7.45
CA ASP A 275 8.95 17.69 8.15
C ASP A 275 8.48 16.75 9.28
N GLN A 276 7.46 17.14 10.04
CA GLN A 276 6.81 16.28 11.02
C GLN A 276 6.11 15.10 10.35
N PHE A 277 5.35 15.34 9.28
CA PHE A 277 4.68 14.28 8.52
C PHE A 277 5.68 13.23 8.01
N THR A 278 6.84 13.67 7.52
CA THR A 278 7.93 12.80 7.07
C THR A 278 8.55 12.01 8.22
N ARG A 279 8.83 12.67 9.36
CA ARG A 279 9.37 12.00 10.55
C ARG A 279 8.45 10.93 11.11
N GLU A 280 7.16 11.22 11.23
CA GLU A 280 6.17 10.25 11.72
C GLU A 280 6.05 9.05 10.77
N GLN A 281 6.09 9.24 9.45
CA GLN A 281 5.99 8.12 8.50
C GLN A 281 7.23 7.24 8.42
N LEU A 282 8.43 7.80 8.57
CA LEU A 282 9.67 7.03 8.49
C LEU A 282 10.04 6.39 9.83
N ALA A 283 9.74 7.06 10.95
CA ALA A 283 10.28 6.71 12.26
C ALA A 283 9.27 6.92 13.42
N GLY A 284 7.96 6.96 13.16
CA GLY A 284 6.95 7.20 14.19
C GLY A 284 6.93 6.20 15.36
N ASP A 285 7.45 4.99 15.16
CA ASP A 285 7.66 3.97 16.20
C ASP A 285 8.95 4.18 17.03
N LEU A 286 9.88 4.98 16.53
CA LEU A 286 11.13 5.36 17.20
C LEU A 286 11.04 6.74 17.87
N LEU A 287 10.06 7.56 17.49
CA LEU A 287 9.67 8.73 18.27
C LEU A 287 8.99 8.25 19.55
N PRO A 288 9.13 8.95 20.70
CA PRO A 288 8.32 8.66 21.89
C PRO A 288 6.85 8.93 21.54
N PRO A 289 6.05 7.90 21.20
CA PRO A 289 4.79 8.12 20.52
C PRO A 289 3.79 8.58 21.56
N ARG A 290 3.20 9.75 21.35
CA ARG A 290 2.19 10.36 22.23
C ARG A 290 0.78 10.25 21.66
N ARG A 291 0.67 9.85 20.38
CA ARG A 291 -0.61 9.64 19.68
C ARG A 291 -0.54 8.36 18.87
N ILE A 292 -1.65 7.61 18.82
CA ILE A 292 -1.74 6.39 17.99
C ILE A 292 -1.39 6.65 16.52
N ASN A 293 -1.73 7.85 16.04
CA ASN A 293 -1.45 8.28 14.67
C ASN A 293 0.04 8.29 14.31
N GLN A 294 0.94 8.51 15.28
CA GLN A 294 2.38 8.44 15.04
C GLN A 294 2.82 7.01 14.71
N LEU A 295 2.20 6.00 15.35
CA LEU A 295 2.45 4.60 15.03
C LEU A 295 1.83 4.25 13.68
N VAL A 296 0.58 4.66 13.43
CA VAL A 296 -0.13 4.42 12.16
C VAL A 296 0.59 5.02 10.96
N ALA A 297 1.25 6.18 11.13
CA ALA A 297 2.02 6.86 10.08
C ALA A 297 3.10 5.95 9.46
N THR A 298 3.72 5.08 10.25
CA THR A 298 4.72 4.12 9.77
C THR A 298 4.17 3.08 8.79
N GLY A 299 2.84 3.03 8.62
CA GLY A 299 2.16 2.28 7.58
C GLY A 299 2.64 2.58 6.16
N LEU A 300 3.29 3.74 5.90
CA LEU A 300 3.97 4.04 4.63
C LEU A 300 4.90 2.89 4.20
N ILE A 301 5.69 2.37 5.13
CA ILE A 301 6.69 1.30 4.90
C ILE A 301 6.01 -0.08 4.75
N ARG A 302 4.73 -0.20 5.16
CA ARG A 302 3.90 -1.42 5.10
C ARG A 302 2.89 -1.44 3.94
N CYS A 303 2.85 -0.40 3.11
CA CYS A 303 1.92 -0.31 1.98
C CYS A 303 2.41 -1.07 0.73
N GLY A 304 3.69 -1.41 0.64
CA GLY A 304 4.25 -2.19 -0.47
C GLY A 304 3.56 -3.55 -0.69
N ILE A 305 3.86 -4.17 -1.83
CA ILE A 305 3.38 -5.52 -2.17
C ILE A 305 3.87 -6.52 -1.12
N ALA A 306 3.00 -7.45 -0.73
CA ALA A 306 3.29 -8.53 0.20
C ALA A 306 2.81 -9.87 -0.37
N THR A 307 3.31 -10.99 0.17
CA THR A 307 2.83 -12.33 -0.20
C THR A 307 2.85 -13.27 1.00
N GLY A 308 1.85 -14.15 1.08
CA GLY A 308 1.78 -15.29 1.99
C GLY A 308 2.03 -16.63 1.29
N GLU A 309 2.44 -16.61 0.02
CA GLU A 309 2.52 -17.81 -0.82
C GLU A 309 3.54 -18.84 -0.29
N GLY A 310 3.04 -20.07 -0.07
CA GLY A 310 3.86 -21.21 0.31
C GLY A 310 4.81 -21.61 -0.82
N GLY A 311 6.10 -21.75 -0.51
CA GLY A 311 7.16 -22.04 -1.49
C GLY A 311 8.04 -20.84 -1.82
N THR A 312 7.66 -19.64 -1.38
CA THR A 312 8.50 -18.43 -1.51
C THR A 312 9.80 -18.59 -0.72
N ILE A 313 10.92 -18.19 -1.33
CA ILE A 313 12.21 -18.13 -0.65
C ILE A 313 12.21 -16.90 0.27
N ILE A 314 12.13 -17.14 1.58
CA ILE A 314 12.00 -16.07 2.60
C ILE A 314 13.11 -15.02 2.50
N GLU A 315 14.35 -15.45 2.22
CA GLU A 315 15.50 -14.56 2.08
C GLU A 315 15.37 -13.63 0.87
N GLU A 316 14.83 -14.15 -0.24
CA GLU A 316 14.55 -13.38 -1.46
C GLU A 316 13.44 -12.36 -1.19
N LEU A 317 12.34 -12.78 -0.55
CA LEU A 317 11.24 -11.89 -0.20
C LEU A 317 11.71 -10.74 0.72
N LYS A 318 12.52 -11.06 1.74
CA LYS A 318 13.09 -10.05 2.64
C LYS A 318 13.97 -9.04 1.89
N THR A 319 14.77 -9.54 0.94
CA THR A 319 15.62 -8.71 0.08
C THR A 319 14.78 -7.79 -0.79
N ASN A 320 13.74 -8.32 -1.45
CA ASN A 320 12.84 -7.56 -2.31
C ASN A 320 12.06 -6.49 -1.55
N LEU A 321 11.54 -6.80 -0.35
CA LEU A 321 10.85 -5.83 0.50
C LEU A 321 11.77 -4.68 0.92
N SER A 322 13.01 -4.98 1.33
CA SER A 322 13.95 -3.94 1.76
C SER A 322 14.41 -3.08 0.58
N ARG A 323 14.65 -3.68 -0.59
CA ARG A 323 14.96 -2.99 -1.86
C ARG A 323 13.84 -2.03 -2.24
N GLU A 324 12.60 -2.51 -2.29
CA GLU A 324 11.43 -1.72 -2.69
C GLU A 324 11.23 -0.50 -1.78
N ARG A 325 11.49 -0.64 -0.48
CA ARG A 325 11.43 0.49 0.48
C ARG A 325 12.52 1.52 0.24
N ALA A 326 13.72 1.11 -0.13
CA ALA A 326 14.81 2.01 -0.50
C ALA A 326 14.52 2.74 -1.82
N GLU A 327 13.94 2.03 -2.80
CA GLU A 327 13.49 2.61 -4.07
C GLU A 327 12.36 3.62 -3.85
N MET A 328 11.39 3.29 -2.99
CA MET A 328 10.38 4.26 -2.55
C MET A 328 11.04 5.52 -2.02
N PHE A 329 11.95 5.36 -1.06
CA PHE A 329 12.51 6.49 -0.35
C PHE A 329 13.25 7.41 -1.32
N GLY A 330 14.04 6.81 -2.23
CA GLY A 330 14.71 7.52 -3.33
C GLY A 330 13.72 8.28 -4.21
N ALA A 331 12.66 7.62 -4.67
CA ALA A 331 11.65 8.25 -5.51
C ALA A 331 10.90 9.35 -4.75
N VAL A 332 10.34 9.07 -3.58
CA VAL A 332 9.44 9.96 -2.83
C VAL A 332 10.17 11.13 -2.19
N TYR A 333 11.31 10.92 -1.54
CA TYR A 333 11.94 12.00 -0.77
C TYR A 333 13.14 12.65 -1.47
N LEU A 334 13.82 11.91 -2.36
CA LEU A 334 14.99 12.41 -3.09
C LEU A 334 14.67 12.77 -4.55
N GLY A 335 13.55 12.28 -5.10
CA GLY A 335 13.23 12.47 -6.52
C GLY A 335 14.26 11.81 -7.43
N MET A 336 14.79 10.65 -7.02
CA MET A 336 15.86 9.94 -7.71
C MET A 336 15.51 8.47 -7.96
N THR A 337 16.04 7.92 -9.05
CA THR A 337 15.89 6.51 -9.45
C THR A 337 17.01 5.64 -8.86
N THR A 338 16.88 5.24 -7.60
CA THR A 338 17.94 4.47 -6.91
C THR A 338 18.02 2.99 -7.31
N GLY A 339 16.99 2.43 -7.95
CA GLY A 339 16.85 0.97 -8.16
C GLY A 339 17.89 0.33 -9.07
N CYS A 340 18.45 1.05 -10.06
CA CYS A 340 19.54 0.52 -10.89
C CYS A 340 20.77 0.14 -10.05
N ALA A 341 21.00 0.89 -8.96
CA ALA A 341 22.12 0.68 -8.06
C ALA A 341 22.02 -0.62 -7.24
N ALA A 342 20.91 -1.36 -7.32
CA ALA A 342 20.79 -2.68 -6.68
C ALA A 342 21.73 -3.73 -7.29
N CYS A 343 22.02 -3.62 -8.59
CA CYS A 343 22.78 -4.66 -9.32
C CYS A 343 24.22 -4.26 -9.66
N HIS A 344 24.48 -2.98 -9.89
CA HIS A 344 25.77 -2.39 -10.24
C HIS A 344 25.80 -0.93 -9.77
N ASP A 345 26.91 -0.20 -9.91
CA ASP A 345 26.89 1.26 -9.65
C ASP A 345 25.93 1.94 -10.64
N HIS A 346 25.19 2.95 -10.20
CA HIS A 346 24.19 3.58 -11.05
C HIS A 346 24.82 4.13 -12.34
N LYS A 347 24.13 3.94 -13.47
CA LYS A 347 24.71 4.17 -14.80
C LYS A 347 25.08 5.64 -15.07
N TYR A 348 24.32 6.58 -14.50
CA TYR A 348 24.48 8.02 -14.78
C TYR A 348 24.72 8.85 -13.51
N ASP A 349 23.88 8.66 -12.50
CA ASP A 349 23.99 9.34 -11.21
C ASP A 349 25.08 8.77 -10.30
N PRO A 350 25.65 9.60 -9.40
CA PRO A 350 26.74 9.23 -8.50
C PRO A 350 26.27 8.35 -7.31
N ILE A 351 25.41 7.37 -7.57
CA ILE A 351 24.93 6.40 -6.58
C ILE A 351 25.71 5.11 -6.78
N SER A 352 26.64 4.81 -5.86
CA SER A 352 27.29 3.50 -5.88
C SER A 352 26.33 2.41 -5.40
N GLN A 353 26.62 1.17 -5.75
CA GLN A 353 25.93 0.01 -5.19
C GLN A 353 26.02 -0.01 -3.65
N GLN A 354 27.16 0.42 -3.09
CA GLN A 354 27.32 0.52 -1.63
C GLN A 354 26.37 1.56 -1.02
N ASP A 355 26.17 2.71 -1.67
CA ASP A 355 25.20 3.74 -1.21
C ASP A 355 23.78 3.18 -1.22
N PHE A 356 23.40 2.43 -2.27
CA PHE A 356 22.08 1.80 -2.35
C PHE A 356 21.83 0.81 -1.21
N TYR A 357 22.80 -0.05 -0.91
CA TYR A 357 22.65 -1.00 0.20
C TYR A 357 22.76 -0.35 1.58
N ALA A 358 23.53 0.74 1.73
CA ALA A 358 23.54 1.55 2.95
C ALA A 358 22.16 2.18 3.19
N LEU A 359 21.49 2.70 2.15
CA LEU A 359 20.12 3.16 2.25
C LEU A 359 19.13 2.02 2.57
N THR A 360 19.32 0.86 1.93
CA THR A 360 18.50 -0.35 2.17
C THR A 360 18.59 -0.84 3.61
N ALA A 361 19.75 -0.67 4.27
CA ALA A 361 19.98 -1.11 5.63
C ALA A 361 18.98 -0.50 6.63
N PHE A 362 18.55 0.75 6.45
CA PHE A 362 17.51 1.38 7.29
C PHE A 362 16.20 0.60 7.29
N PHE A 363 15.84 -0.04 6.16
CA PHE A 363 14.59 -0.78 5.99
C PHE A 363 14.73 -2.29 6.22
N ASN A 364 15.96 -2.79 6.36
CA ASN A 364 16.27 -4.19 6.64
C ASN A 364 16.29 -4.52 8.15
N ASN A 365 16.09 -3.52 9.02
CA ASN A 365 16.15 -3.64 10.48
C ASN A 365 14.78 -3.78 11.19
N LEU A 366 13.76 -4.30 10.49
CA LEU A 366 12.39 -4.37 11.03
C LEU A 366 12.08 -5.72 11.71
N THR A 367 11.21 -5.72 12.73
CA THR A 367 10.74 -6.95 13.41
C THR A 367 9.70 -7.74 12.62
N GLU A 368 9.19 -7.14 11.55
CA GLU A 368 8.25 -7.74 10.59
C GLU A 368 8.78 -9.04 10.00
N LYS A 369 7.90 -10.04 9.83
CA LYS A 369 8.19 -11.24 9.05
C LYS A 369 8.09 -10.93 7.56
N ALA A 370 8.98 -11.47 6.73
CA ALA A 370 8.92 -11.26 5.29
C ALA A 370 7.61 -11.77 4.65
N SER A 371 7.14 -12.96 5.05
CA SER A 371 5.83 -13.48 4.65
C SER A 371 4.73 -12.81 5.46
N CYS A 372 3.62 -12.44 4.79
CA CYS A 372 2.42 -11.96 5.46
C CYS A 372 1.49 -13.08 5.93
N ASP A 373 1.81 -14.35 5.63
CA ASP A 373 1.06 -15.53 6.02
C ASP A 373 -0.44 -15.47 5.63
N ASP A 374 -0.76 -14.73 4.55
CA ASP A 374 -2.13 -14.47 4.06
C ASP A 374 -3.05 -13.76 5.09
N ARG A 375 -2.47 -13.07 6.06
CA ARG A 375 -3.19 -12.42 7.15
C ARG A 375 -3.54 -10.97 6.86
N ALA A 376 -4.74 -10.56 7.24
CA ALA A 376 -5.18 -9.17 7.15
C ALA A 376 -4.52 -8.28 8.22
N ASP A 377 -4.13 -8.86 9.35
CA ASP A 377 -3.52 -8.23 10.53
C ASP A 377 -2.01 -8.52 10.62
N TRP A 378 -1.31 -8.54 9.48
CA TRP A 378 0.11 -8.90 9.37
C TRP A 378 1.02 -8.14 10.36
N PRO A 379 1.56 -8.80 11.41
CA PRO A 379 2.29 -8.10 12.46
C PRO A 379 3.65 -7.55 12.00
N PRO A 380 4.16 -6.45 12.61
CA PRO A 380 3.55 -5.73 13.73
C PRO A 380 2.34 -4.90 13.30
N ASN A 381 1.36 -4.80 14.19
CA ASN A 381 0.13 -4.06 13.97
C ASN A 381 -0.28 -3.37 15.28
N VAL A 382 -1.21 -2.42 15.18
CA VAL A 382 -1.87 -1.79 16.32
C VAL A 382 -3.37 -1.77 16.09
N THR A 383 -4.14 -1.77 17.16
CA THR A 383 -5.58 -1.52 17.10
C THR A 383 -5.84 -0.05 17.37
N VAL A 384 -6.29 0.67 16.34
CA VAL A 384 -6.70 2.06 16.42
C VAL A 384 -8.03 2.12 17.19
N PRO A 385 -8.08 2.84 18.33
CA PRO A 385 -9.28 2.92 19.15
C PRO A 385 -10.43 3.57 18.37
N LYS A 386 -11.67 3.26 18.77
CA LYS A 386 -12.84 4.01 18.30
C LYS A 386 -12.72 5.48 18.69
N THR A 387 -13.35 6.36 17.92
CA THR A 387 -13.29 7.82 18.12
C THR A 387 -13.62 8.25 19.55
N GLU A 388 -14.59 7.59 20.20
CA GLU A 388 -14.98 7.83 21.60
C GLU A 388 -13.87 7.56 22.64
N ASN A 389 -12.92 6.68 22.34
CA ASN A 389 -11.80 6.31 23.24
C ASN A 389 -10.46 6.93 22.82
N ALA A 390 -10.36 7.60 21.68
CA ALA A 390 -9.09 8.05 21.10
C ALA A 390 -8.30 8.98 22.04
N ALA A 391 -8.96 9.97 22.66
CA ALA A 391 -8.29 10.90 23.58
C ALA A 391 -7.79 10.21 24.86
N ALA A 392 -8.54 9.25 25.40
CA ALA A 392 -8.11 8.48 26.56
C ALA A 392 -6.91 7.58 26.21
N TYR A 393 -6.93 6.95 25.02
CA TYR A 393 -5.84 6.13 24.53
C TYR A 393 -4.56 6.94 24.37
N ASP A 394 -4.63 8.11 23.71
CA ASP A 394 -3.46 8.99 23.51
C ASP A 394 -2.86 9.47 24.84
N ASN A 395 -3.70 9.76 25.85
CA ASN A 395 -3.21 10.12 27.19
C ASN A 395 -2.41 8.98 27.85
N VAL A 396 -2.89 7.73 27.77
CA VAL A 396 -2.19 6.56 28.32
C VAL A 396 -0.92 6.27 27.51
N LEU A 397 -0.98 6.42 26.19
CA LEU A 397 0.18 6.24 25.32
C LEU A 397 1.26 7.28 25.62
N ALA A 398 0.89 8.54 25.88
CA ALA A 398 1.82 9.58 26.29
C ALA A 398 2.49 9.27 27.65
N GLN A 399 1.75 8.71 28.61
CA GLN A 399 2.31 8.23 29.88
C GLN A 399 3.34 7.12 29.63
N LYS A 400 3.00 6.14 28.78
CA LYS A 400 3.93 5.06 28.41
C LYS A 400 5.20 5.61 27.75
N ALA A 401 5.06 6.56 26.84
CA ALA A 401 6.20 7.20 26.18
C ALA A 401 7.09 7.98 27.16
N ASP A 402 6.51 8.62 28.19
CA ASP A 402 7.28 9.31 29.22
C ASP A 402 8.05 8.33 30.12
N VAL A 403 7.49 7.16 30.42
CA VAL A 403 8.20 6.07 31.13
C VAL A 403 9.35 5.51 30.28
N LEU A 404 9.10 5.22 29.00
CA LEU A 404 10.12 4.72 28.08
C LEU A 404 11.27 5.72 27.90
N ARG A 405 10.97 7.01 27.81
CA ARG A 405 11.99 8.06 27.74
C ARG A 405 12.85 8.12 28.99
N GLN A 406 12.25 7.96 30.17
CA GLN A 406 13.01 7.92 31.42
C GLN A 406 13.94 6.71 31.47
N LEU A 407 13.48 5.53 31.01
CA LEU A 407 14.31 4.33 30.87
C LEU A 407 15.47 4.55 29.89
N GLU A 408 15.23 5.23 28.77
CA GLU A 408 16.29 5.55 27.80
C GLU A 408 17.30 6.56 28.36
N GLN A 409 16.84 7.60 29.05
CA GLN A 409 17.71 8.55 29.76
C GLN A 409 18.58 7.85 30.82
N ARG A 410 18.06 6.81 31.48
CA ARG A 410 18.85 5.95 32.37
C ARG A 410 19.91 5.16 31.60
N ARG A 411 19.53 4.53 30.49
CA ARG A 411 20.46 3.78 29.62
C ARG A 411 21.56 4.64 29.02
N ASN A 412 21.28 5.89 28.67
CA ASN A 412 22.31 6.83 28.19
C ASN A 412 23.37 7.16 29.26
N ARG A 413 23.09 6.85 30.53
CA ARG A 413 24.04 6.94 31.66
C ARG A 413 24.61 5.57 32.05
N ALA A 414 24.46 4.54 31.22
CA ALA A 414 24.90 3.18 31.52
C ALA A 414 26.37 3.13 31.95
N ASP A 415 27.28 3.83 31.28
CA ASP A 415 28.70 3.85 31.65
C ASP A 415 28.94 4.35 33.08
N GLU A 416 28.27 5.44 33.46
CA GLU A 416 28.36 6.01 34.81
C GLU A 416 27.77 5.04 35.84
N LEU A 417 26.56 4.53 35.57
CA LEU A 417 25.79 3.70 36.49
C LEU A 417 26.43 2.31 36.69
N LEU A 418 26.88 1.67 35.62
CA LEU A 418 27.57 0.38 35.67
C LEU A 418 28.90 0.49 36.39
N LYS A 419 29.69 1.53 36.14
CA LYS A 419 30.95 1.76 36.83
C LYS A 419 30.75 1.93 38.33
N ALA A 420 29.75 2.72 38.74
CA ALA A 420 29.40 2.89 40.15
C ALA A 420 28.94 1.57 40.79
N TRP A 421 28.13 0.77 40.08
CA TRP A 421 27.65 -0.52 40.55
C TRP A 421 28.78 -1.55 40.77
N LEU A 422 29.68 -1.71 39.80
CA LEU A 422 30.80 -2.65 39.91
C LEU A 422 31.79 -2.29 41.02
N GLN A 423 31.92 -1.00 41.34
CA GLN A 423 32.72 -0.48 42.46
C GLN A 423 32.01 -0.63 43.81
N GLY A 424 30.67 -0.62 43.82
CA GLY A 424 29.84 -0.71 45.02
C GLY A 424 29.75 -2.09 45.66
N GLY A 425 30.34 -3.13 45.05
CA GLY A 425 30.45 -4.47 45.62
C GLY A 425 29.25 -5.40 45.44
N ASN A 426 28.15 -4.94 44.84
CA ASN A 426 26.95 -5.75 44.55
C ASN A 426 27.09 -6.53 43.22
N ARG A 427 28.16 -7.31 43.08
CA ARG A 427 28.50 -8.00 41.81
C ARG A 427 27.52 -9.16 41.52
N PRO A 428 27.25 -9.45 40.23
CA PRO A 428 26.42 -10.58 39.85
C PRO A 428 27.03 -11.89 40.35
N ILE A 429 26.17 -12.83 40.77
CA ILE A 429 26.58 -14.07 41.43
C ILE A 429 26.32 -15.27 40.52
N ALA A 430 27.39 -15.96 40.14
CA ALA A 430 27.31 -17.21 39.40
C ALA A 430 26.56 -18.30 40.20
N VAL A 431 25.85 -19.18 39.49
CA VAL A 431 25.32 -20.42 40.03
C VAL A 431 26.49 -21.38 40.22
N ALA A 432 26.55 -22.01 41.39
CA ALA A 432 27.66 -22.90 41.71
C ALA A 432 27.68 -24.13 40.79
N GLU A 433 28.88 -24.49 40.32
CA GLU A 433 29.10 -25.62 39.41
C GLU A 433 29.11 -26.98 40.13
N ASP A 434 28.81 -27.03 41.42
CA ASP A 434 28.78 -28.26 42.19
C ASP A 434 27.71 -29.21 41.64
N GLY A 435 28.15 -30.41 41.25
CA GLY A 435 27.29 -31.41 40.61
C GLY A 435 26.93 -31.10 39.15
N LEU A 436 27.53 -30.11 38.50
CA LEU A 436 27.32 -29.85 37.06
C LEU A 436 27.95 -30.98 36.22
N GLN A 437 27.11 -31.85 35.65
CA GLN A 437 27.57 -32.99 34.83
C GLN A 437 27.71 -32.64 33.33
N LEU A 438 26.91 -31.68 32.86
CA LEU A 438 26.89 -31.26 31.47
C LEU A 438 26.70 -29.75 31.40
N HIS A 439 27.57 -29.08 30.65
CA HIS A 439 27.43 -27.66 30.30
C HIS A 439 27.81 -27.47 28.84
N LEU A 440 26.80 -27.29 28.00
CA LEU A 440 26.97 -26.98 26.58
C LEU A 440 26.67 -25.50 26.39
N ARG A 441 27.71 -24.68 26.34
CA ARG A 441 27.57 -23.25 26.03
C ARG A 441 26.98 -23.03 24.65
N LEU A 442 27.44 -23.81 23.66
CA LEU A 442 27.05 -23.67 22.26
C LEU A 442 27.46 -22.30 21.71
N ASP A 443 28.71 -21.92 21.95
CA ASP A 443 29.34 -20.65 21.56
C ASP A 443 30.61 -20.84 20.69
N GLU A 444 30.86 -22.05 20.20
CA GLU A 444 32.12 -22.47 19.58
C GLU A 444 32.47 -21.71 18.29
N ASN A 445 31.47 -21.15 17.60
CA ASN A 445 31.69 -20.29 16.43
C ASN A 445 32.36 -18.96 16.79
N LEU A 446 32.24 -18.48 18.04
CA LEU A 446 32.89 -17.23 18.48
C LEU A 446 34.42 -17.29 18.37
N GLN A 447 35.00 -18.48 18.50
CA GLN A 447 36.44 -18.68 18.57
C GLN A 447 37.09 -18.88 17.18
N THR A 448 36.33 -19.37 16.20
CA THR A 448 36.89 -19.80 14.89
C THR A 448 36.24 -19.15 13.67
N GLY A 449 35.02 -18.60 13.77
CA GLY A 449 34.27 -18.03 12.65
C GLY A 449 33.68 -19.07 11.67
N GLU A 450 33.75 -20.36 11.99
CA GLU A 450 33.25 -21.45 11.13
C GLU A 450 31.74 -21.70 11.31
N LYS A 451 30.95 -21.36 10.29
CA LYS A 451 29.48 -21.44 10.30
C LYS A 451 28.86 -22.86 10.28
N GLN A 452 29.66 -23.92 10.14
CA GLN A 452 29.17 -25.30 9.98
C GLN A 452 29.89 -26.32 10.88
N LYS A 453 30.39 -25.86 12.03
CA LYS A 453 31.09 -26.72 12.99
C LYS A 453 30.13 -27.78 13.55
N LYS A 454 30.60 -29.03 13.62
CA LYS A 454 29.83 -30.20 14.13
C LYS A 454 30.28 -30.66 15.52
N VAL A 455 31.34 -30.08 16.06
CA VAL A 455 31.88 -30.43 17.38
C VAL A 455 31.32 -29.46 18.42
N LEU A 456 30.75 -30.00 19.49
CA LEU A 456 30.21 -29.29 20.65
C LEU A 456 31.11 -29.59 21.84
N HIS A 457 31.42 -28.59 22.65
CA HIS A 457 32.28 -28.73 23.83
C HIS A 457 31.43 -28.82 25.10
N ASN A 458 31.84 -29.69 26.02
CA ASN A 458 31.29 -29.78 27.36
C ASN A 458 32.22 -29.06 28.33
N THR A 459 31.78 -27.92 28.86
CA THR A 459 32.58 -27.08 29.77
C THR A 459 32.37 -27.40 31.24
N ALA A 460 31.62 -28.46 31.57
CA ALA A 460 31.45 -28.89 32.95
C ALA A 460 32.82 -29.31 33.56
N PRO A 461 33.16 -28.89 34.80
CA PRO A 461 34.48 -29.14 35.41
C PRO A 461 34.89 -30.62 35.43
N ASP A 462 33.93 -31.51 35.69
CA ASP A 462 34.12 -32.97 35.80
C ASP A 462 33.42 -33.73 34.66
N ALA A 463 33.39 -33.15 33.46
CA ALA A 463 32.73 -33.71 32.28
C ALA A 463 33.17 -35.15 31.95
N VAL A 464 32.21 -36.08 31.88
CA VAL A 464 32.45 -37.49 31.47
C VAL A 464 33.01 -37.58 30.04
N ALA A 465 32.59 -36.67 29.16
CA ALA A 465 33.15 -36.46 27.83
C ALA A 465 33.31 -34.96 27.59
N SER A 466 34.48 -34.55 27.12
CA SER A 466 34.82 -33.13 26.88
C SER A 466 34.25 -32.59 25.57
N GLU A 467 33.92 -33.47 24.61
CA GLU A 467 33.42 -33.08 23.29
C GLU A 467 32.40 -34.08 22.74
N PHE A 468 31.45 -33.59 21.95
CA PHE A 468 30.46 -34.37 21.24
C PHE A 468 30.44 -34.00 19.76
N THR A 469 30.24 -34.98 18.88
CA THR A 469 30.13 -34.73 17.43
C THR A 469 28.69 -34.91 16.94
N ALA A 470 28.12 -33.86 16.37
CA ALA A 470 26.85 -33.91 15.67
C ALA A 470 26.96 -34.72 14.36
N THR A 471 25.97 -35.57 14.10
CA THR A 471 25.86 -36.36 12.87
C THR A 471 24.67 -35.89 12.03
N GLY A 472 24.68 -36.17 10.72
CA GLY A 472 23.69 -35.62 9.78
C GLY A 472 24.08 -34.23 9.22
N PRO A 473 23.10 -33.39 8.82
CA PRO A 473 23.35 -32.01 8.41
C PRO A 473 24.06 -31.21 9.50
N ALA A 474 24.98 -30.33 9.11
CA ALA A 474 25.65 -29.45 10.06
C ALA A 474 24.62 -28.52 10.73
N PRO A 475 24.76 -28.26 12.05
CA PRO A 475 23.98 -27.22 12.71
C PRO A 475 24.34 -25.85 12.13
N GLN A 476 23.39 -24.91 12.21
CA GLN A 476 23.60 -23.52 11.78
C GLN A 476 24.05 -22.67 12.96
N TRP A 477 25.07 -21.84 12.71
CA TRP A 477 25.65 -20.95 13.70
C TRP A 477 25.43 -19.48 13.32
N GLY A 478 25.05 -18.66 14.30
CA GLY A 478 25.03 -17.20 14.19
C GLY A 478 23.96 -16.62 13.26
N GLU A 479 22.82 -17.28 13.13
CA GLU A 479 21.64 -16.70 12.46
C GLU A 479 21.07 -15.51 13.27
N GLU A 480 21.17 -15.56 14.60
CA GLU A 480 20.62 -14.59 15.56
C GLU A 480 21.45 -14.58 16.86
N THR A 481 21.16 -13.67 17.79
CA THR A 481 21.86 -13.52 19.08
C THR A 481 20.86 -13.52 20.25
N CYS A 482 21.19 -14.22 21.35
CA CYS A 482 20.53 -14.06 22.66
C CYS A 482 21.53 -13.72 23.75
N LEU A 483 22.38 -14.68 24.14
CA LEU A 483 23.58 -14.41 24.94
C LEU A 483 24.79 -14.14 24.03
N TRP A 484 24.91 -14.94 22.96
CA TRP A 484 25.92 -14.89 21.89
C TRP A 484 25.29 -15.35 20.55
N PRO A 485 26.03 -15.47 19.41
CA PRO A 485 25.50 -16.03 18.17
C PRO A 485 24.93 -17.45 18.37
N SER A 486 23.74 -17.70 17.82
CA SER A 486 22.93 -18.89 18.14
C SER A 486 23.43 -20.20 17.52
N PHE A 487 23.18 -21.32 18.21
CA PHE A 487 23.32 -22.68 17.69
C PHE A 487 21.94 -23.26 17.36
N ARG A 488 21.68 -23.57 16.09
CA ARG A 488 20.41 -24.15 15.64
C ARG A 488 20.59 -25.54 15.06
N LEU A 489 19.80 -26.49 15.56
CA LEU A 489 19.73 -27.84 14.99
C LEU A 489 18.83 -27.87 13.76
N GLU A 490 19.27 -28.48 12.66
CA GLU A 490 18.37 -28.87 11.58
C GLU A 490 17.58 -30.12 11.96
N THR A 491 16.43 -30.35 11.31
CA THR A 491 15.52 -31.48 11.62
C THR A 491 16.24 -32.84 11.71
N ASN A 492 17.24 -33.06 10.86
CA ASN A 492 18.00 -34.31 10.79
C ASN A 492 19.36 -34.25 11.49
N THR A 493 19.72 -33.13 12.14
CA THR A 493 20.96 -33.01 12.92
C THR A 493 20.81 -33.81 14.21
N LYS A 494 21.66 -34.83 14.40
CA LYS A 494 21.62 -35.70 15.58
C LYS A 494 22.78 -35.37 16.52
N VAL A 495 22.46 -34.98 17.76
CA VAL A 495 23.43 -34.68 18.81
C VAL A 495 23.27 -35.71 19.93
N ASN A 496 24.16 -36.71 19.93
CA ASN A 496 24.23 -37.75 20.96
C ASN A 496 25.24 -37.31 22.03
N LEU A 497 24.77 -37.21 23.27
CA LEU A 497 25.54 -36.75 24.43
C LEU A 497 26.05 -37.92 25.30
N GLY A 498 26.06 -39.14 24.75
CA GLY A 498 26.59 -40.32 25.40
C GLY A 498 25.74 -40.80 26.58
N GLN A 499 26.40 -41.21 27.66
CA GLN A 499 25.77 -41.81 28.85
C GLN A 499 25.64 -40.86 30.04
N ALA A 500 25.81 -39.55 29.84
CA ALA A 500 25.59 -38.55 30.88
C ALA A 500 24.13 -38.58 31.41
N ALA A 501 23.93 -38.07 32.63
CA ALA A 501 22.62 -37.88 33.24
C ALA A 501 21.75 -39.16 33.42
N ASP A 502 22.39 -40.29 33.73
CA ASP A 502 21.70 -41.53 34.16
C ASP A 502 21.34 -41.48 35.64
N PHE A 503 20.33 -40.67 35.96
CA PHE A 503 19.79 -40.54 37.32
C PHE A 503 18.74 -41.60 37.62
N ASP A 504 18.58 -41.98 38.88
CA ASP A 504 17.47 -42.80 39.35
C ASP A 504 16.38 -41.97 40.04
N LYS A 505 15.23 -42.59 40.32
CA LYS A 505 14.03 -41.93 40.88
C LYS A 505 14.29 -41.27 42.24
N ASP A 506 15.27 -41.74 43.01
CA ASP A 506 15.61 -41.25 44.34
C ASP A 506 16.80 -40.29 44.37
N GLN A 507 17.28 -39.87 43.20
CA GLN A 507 18.36 -38.90 43.06
C GLN A 507 17.82 -37.54 42.61
N PRO A 508 18.19 -36.44 43.28
CA PRO A 508 17.82 -35.10 42.83
C PRO A 508 18.65 -34.71 41.60
N PHE A 509 18.04 -33.99 40.66
CA PHE A 509 18.74 -33.45 39.50
C PHE A 509 17.99 -32.27 38.88
N SER A 510 18.70 -31.46 38.10
CA SER A 510 18.13 -30.29 37.41
C SER A 510 18.63 -30.21 35.98
N CYS A 511 17.80 -29.73 35.06
CA CYS A 511 18.15 -29.60 33.65
C CYS A 511 17.50 -28.36 33.05
N GLY A 512 18.25 -27.57 32.29
CA GLY A 512 17.73 -26.37 31.65
C GLY A 512 18.68 -25.72 30.65
N GLY A 513 18.23 -24.64 30.02
CA GLY A 513 19.00 -23.81 29.11
C GLY A 513 18.12 -22.87 28.30
N TRP A 514 18.76 -22.04 27.48
CA TRP A 514 18.08 -21.13 26.57
C TRP A 514 17.61 -21.87 25.32
N ILE A 515 16.33 -21.71 25.00
CA ILE A 515 15.68 -22.42 23.91
C ILE A 515 14.82 -21.42 23.12
N LYS A 516 14.93 -21.50 21.79
CA LYS A 516 14.04 -20.79 20.86
C LYS A 516 13.46 -21.77 19.86
N PRO A 517 12.24 -22.28 20.10
CA PRO A 517 11.50 -23.01 19.08
C PRO A 517 11.23 -22.08 17.89
N ARG A 518 11.70 -22.44 16.69
CA ARG A 518 11.49 -21.62 15.50
C ARG A 518 10.02 -21.68 15.08
N ASN A 519 9.47 -20.52 14.74
CA ASN A 519 8.21 -20.45 14.03
C ASN A 519 8.54 -20.77 12.56
N VAL A 520 8.21 -21.97 12.07
CA VAL A 520 8.56 -22.34 10.68
C VAL A 520 7.77 -21.44 9.73
N PRO A 521 8.42 -20.62 8.90
CA PRO A 521 7.71 -19.89 7.84
C PRO A 521 7.31 -20.88 6.75
N GLY A 522 6.04 -20.91 6.35
CA GLY A 522 5.59 -21.58 5.12
C GLY A 522 5.35 -23.10 5.16
N GLY A 523 5.36 -23.75 6.33
CA GLY A 523 4.92 -25.15 6.45
C GLY A 523 3.41 -25.24 6.65
N LYS A 524 2.68 -26.04 5.85
CA LYS A 524 1.23 -26.31 6.04
C LYS A 524 0.86 -26.97 7.39
N SER A 525 1.82 -27.18 8.29
CA SER A 525 1.58 -27.59 9.67
C SER A 525 1.87 -26.43 10.61
N TRP A 526 0.83 -25.87 11.21
CA TRP A 526 0.84 -24.85 12.25
C TRP A 526 1.56 -25.26 13.57
N ASN A 527 2.44 -26.25 13.55
CA ASN A 527 3.14 -26.75 14.71
C ASN A 527 4.62 -26.91 14.36
N THR A 528 5.51 -26.17 15.04
CA THR A 528 6.80 -26.76 15.43
C THR A 528 6.42 -28.11 16.05
N LYS A 529 6.79 -29.22 15.40
CA LYS A 529 6.35 -30.53 15.88
C LYS A 529 6.75 -30.68 17.35
N ALA A 530 5.82 -31.21 18.13
CA ALA A 530 6.11 -31.60 19.49
C ALA A 530 7.34 -32.51 19.50
N GLY A 531 8.25 -32.30 20.45
CA GLY A 531 9.53 -32.98 20.46
C GLY A 531 10.25 -32.81 21.80
N ALA A 532 11.21 -33.68 22.06
CA ALA A 532 12.04 -33.56 23.24
C ALA A 532 13.09 -32.48 23.02
N LEU A 533 13.11 -31.49 23.91
CA LEU A 533 14.19 -30.49 23.97
C LEU A 533 15.50 -31.18 24.38
N ILE A 534 15.40 -32.12 25.31
CA ILE A 534 16.47 -33.03 25.73
C ILE A 534 15.83 -34.27 26.36
N ALA A 535 16.39 -35.46 26.09
CA ALA A 535 15.85 -36.71 26.61
C ALA A 535 16.92 -37.80 26.76
N LYS A 536 16.81 -38.59 27.83
CA LYS A 536 17.48 -39.88 28.01
C LYS A 536 16.39 -40.92 28.20
N MET A 537 16.03 -41.62 27.13
CA MET A 537 14.80 -42.41 27.08
C MET A 537 14.97 -43.67 26.24
N ASP A 538 14.64 -44.83 26.81
CA ASP A 538 14.56 -46.11 26.09
C ASP A 538 13.11 -46.42 25.73
N ILE A 539 12.78 -46.11 24.48
CA ILE A 539 11.43 -46.20 23.94
C ILE A 539 11.02 -47.67 23.74
N ASP A 540 11.98 -48.53 23.42
CA ASP A 540 11.72 -49.96 23.20
C ASP A 540 11.47 -50.70 24.52
N ASN A 541 11.96 -50.14 25.64
CA ASN A 541 11.74 -50.65 26.99
C ASN A 541 10.71 -49.80 27.77
N GLY A 542 9.53 -49.62 27.18
CA GLY A 542 8.40 -48.99 27.88
C GLY A 542 8.55 -47.50 28.15
N TYR A 543 9.36 -46.79 27.34
CA TYR A 543 9.72 -45.39 27.55
C TYR A 543 10.42 -45.16 28.89
N ARG A 544 11.29 -46.07 29.32
CA ARG A 544 12.03 -45.90 30.58
C ARG A 544 13.08 -44.79 30.46
N GLY A 545 13.06 -43.83 31.38
CA GLY A 545 13.98 -42.70 31.36
C GLY A 545 13.35 -41.39 31.81
N TRP A 546 13.91 -40.27 31.35
CA TRP A 546 13.38 -38.93 31.60
C TRP A 546 13.51 -38.01 30.38
N ASN A 547 12.65 -36.99 30.31
CA ASN A 547 12.71 -35.96 29.27
C ASN A 547 12.24 -34.58 29.76
N LEU A 548 12.68 -33.56 29.02
CA LEU A 548 12.02 -32.26 28.94
C LEU A 548 11.44 -32.13 27.52
N TYR A 549 10.12 -32.08 27.41
CA TYR A 549 9.39 -32.22 26.16
C TYR A 549 8.51 -31.00 25.89
N TYR A 550 8.51 -30.53 24.64
CA TYR A 550 7.69 -29.42 24.17
C TYR A 550 6.52 -29.96 23.34
N SER A 551 5.28 -29.62 23.70
CA SER A 551 4.07 -30.15 23.03
C SER A 551 3.38 -29.15 22.08
N GLY A 552 4.09 -28.10 21.66
CA GLY A 552 3.53 -27.06 20.78
C GLY A 552 2.98 -25.83 21.52
N GLY A 553 3.17 -25.79 22.84
CA GLY A 553 2.88 -24.66 23.73
C GLY A 553 3.33 -24.99 25.16
N PRO A 554 2.68 -25.97 25.82
CA PRO A 554 3.09 -26.47 27.13
C PRO A 554 4.43 -27.19 27.12
N LEU A 555 5.08 -27.17 28.28
CA LEU A 555 6.26 -27.96 28.62
C LEU A 555 5.85 -29.16 29.46
N HIS A 556 6.44 -30.30 29.15
CA HIS A 556 6.28 -31.54 29.91
C HIS A 556 7.61 -31.96 30.51
N VAL A 557 7.57 -32.39 31.76
CA VAL A 557 8.67 -33.12 32.39
C VAL A 557 8.13 -34.49 32.77
N GLN A 558 8.81 -35.53 32.30
CA GLN A 558 8.40 -36.92 32.49
C GLN A 558 9.57 -37.73 33.03
N LEU A 559 9.33 -38.48 34.11
CA LEU A 559 10.22 -39.47 34.69
C LEU A 559 9.46 -40.80 34.67
N ILE A 560 9.93 -41.78 33.92
CA ILE A 560 9.14 -42.97 33.55
C ILE A 560 9.95 -44.23 33.85
N HIS A 561 9.35 -45.17 34.60
CA HIS A 561 9.82 -46.55 34.66
C HIS A 561 9.15 -47.40 33.56
N GLN A 562 7.83 -47.24 33.43
CA GLN A 562 6.98 -47.94 32.48
C GLN A 562 5.76 -47.08 32.13
N TRP A 563 5.65 -46.63 30.88
CA TRP A 563 4.48 -45.87 30.42
C TRP A 563 3.25 -46.78 30.18
N PRO A 564 2.01 -46.35 30.49
CA PRO A 564 1.63 -45.11 31.19
C PRO A 564 1.51 -45.26 32.72
N ASP A 565 1.76 -46.46 33.26
CA ASP A 565 1.29 -46.85 34.59
C ASP A 565 2.26 -46.50 35.74
N ASP A 566 3.57 -46.41 35.48
CA ASP A 566 4.62 -46.21 36.48
C ASP A 566 5.51 -45.01 36.09
N LEU A 567 5.02 -43.79 36.39
CA LEU A 567 5.65 -42.54 36.00
C LEU A 567 5.28 -41.34 36.89
N ILE A 568 6.11 -40.29 36.79
CA ILE A 568 5.76 -38.90 37.10
C ILE A 568 5.65 -38.18 35.76
N SER A 569 4.55 -37.45 35.54
CA SER A 569 4.41 -36.56 34.37
C SER A 569 3.70 -35.29 34.80
N LEU A 570 4.32 -34.15 34.50
CA LEU A 570 3.76 -32.83 34.71
C LEU A 570 3.71 -32.09 33.39
N GLU A 571 2.72 -31.21 33.28
CA GLU A 571 2.55 -30.31 32.14
C GLU A 571 2.33 -28.90 32.67
N THR A 572 2.99 -27.91 32.10
CA THR A 572 2.73 -26.51 32.45
C THR A 572 1.31 -26.11 32.02
N VAL A 573 0.53 -25.46 32.90
CA VAL A 573 -0.88 -25.13 32.62
C VAL A 573 -0.97 -23.95 31.66
N GLY A 574 -0.92 -24.21 30.35
CA GLY A 574 -1.39 -23.25 29.36
C GLY A 574 -2.89 -23.03 29.51
N THR A 575 -3.38 -21.79 29.42
CA THR A 575 -4.80 -21.52 29.20
C THR A 575 -5.18 -21.98 27.79
N THR A 576 -5.38 -23.28 27.62
CA THR A 576 -5.79 -23.89 26.35
C THR A 576 -7.05 -24.74 26.55
N GLU A 577 -8.20 -24.10 26.74
CA GLU A 577 -9.41 -24.58 26.07
C GLU A 577 -9.43 -24.00 24.65
N TYR A 578 -8.68 -24.61 23.74
CA TYR A 578 -8.88 -24.40 22.30
C TYR A 578 -9.51 -25.65 21.70
N ARG A 579 -10.83 -25.78 21.90
CA ARG A 579 -11.72 -26.40 20.92
C ARG A 579 -12.54 -25.28 20.29
N SER A 580 -12.16 -24.91 19.07
CA SER A 580 -12.81 -23.89 18.25
C SER A 580 -14.32 -24.13 18.10
N PRO A 581 -15.14 -23.09 18.32
CA PRO A 581 -16.04 -22.63 17.27
C PRO A 581 -16.01 -21.12 16.99
N PHE A 582 -15.18 -20.32 17.68
CA PHE A 582 -15.02 -18.88 17.39
C PHE A 582 -13.54 -18.47 17.41
N ARG A 583 -13.10 -17.88 16.30
CA ARG A 583 -11.77 -17.32 16.04
C ARG A 583 -11.64 -15.97 16.75
N LEU A 584 -10.77 -15.87 17.75
CA LEU A 584 -10.30 -14.58 18.29
C LEU A 584 -9.01 -14.11 17.58
N PRO A 585 -8.71 -12.80 17.59
CA PRO A 585 -7.74 -12.16 16.71
C PRO A 585 -6.29 -12.36 17.17
N GLU A 586 -5.38 -12.44 16.21
CA GLU A 586 -3.95 -12.67 16.47
C GLU A 586 -3.25 -11.33 16.79
N GLY A 587 -3.14 -10.98 18.08
CA GLY A 587 -2.42 -9.77 18.50
C GLY A 587 -2.20 -9.54 19.99
N SER A 588 -2.59 -10.44 20.90
CA SER A 588 -2.32 -10.28 22.34
C SER A 588 -1.05 -11.04 22.74
N TYR A 589 0.07 -10.33 22.84
CA TYR A 589 1.06 -10.66 23.85
C TYR A 589 1.05 -9.54 24.89
N GLU A 590 0.93 -9.99 26.14
CA GLU A 590 1.08 -9.27 27.42
C GLU A 590 -0.18 -8.66 28.04
N GLY A 591 -0.78 -9.45 28.96
CA GLY A 591 -0.84 -8.96 30.34
C GLY A 591 -2.16 -9.08 31.09
N THR A 592 -2.68 -10.30 31.34
CA THR A 592 -3.33 -10.63 32.63
C THR A 592 -3.14 -12.11 32.94
N GLU A 593 -2.31 -12.38 33.96
CA GLU A 593 -1.74 -13.68 34.39
C GLU A 593 -0.61 -14.24 33.50
N PRO A 594 0.44 -14.86 34.09
CA PRO A 594 1.60 -15.36 33.32
C PRO A 594 1.15 -16.41 32.31
N ASP A 595 1.23 -16.08 31.02
CA ASP A 595 0.94 -17.00 29.92
C ASP A 595 1.98 -18.13 29.90
N VAL A 596 1.50 -19.36 30.11
CA VAL A 596 2.28 -20.57 30.44
C VAL A 596 2.68 -21.35 29.17
N THR A 597 3.15 -20.67 28.12
CA THR A 597 3.66 -21.35 26.91
C THR A 597 4.96 -20.72 26.43
N LEU A 598 5.91 -21.55 25.99
CA LEU A 598 7.15 -21.07 25.37
C LEU A 598 6.80 -20.26 24.12
N PRO A 599 7.07 -18.93 24.08
CA PRO A 599 6.72 -18.09 22.94
C PRO A 599 7.48 -18.54 21.70
N ARG A 600 6.76 -18.85 20.62
CA ARG A 600 7.37 -19.29 19.34
C ARG A 600 8.15 -18.13 18.72
N GLY A 601 9.40 -18.37 18.34
CA GLY A 601 10.27 -17.33 17.78
C GLY A 601 10.89 -16.38 18.81
N GLY A 602 10.58 -16.54 20.10
CA GLY A 602 11.26 -15.86 21.21
C GLY A 602 12.28 -16.78 21.86
N TRP A 603 13.33 -16.20 22.45
CA TRP A 603 14.22 -16.93 23.35
C TRP A 603 13.58 -17.05 24.73
N SER A 604 13.71 -18.21 25.35
CA SER A 604 13.27 -18.42 26.73
C SER A 604 14.21 -19.38 27.43
N HIS A 605 14.60 -19.04 28.65
CA HIS A 605 15.34 -19.96 29.50
C HIS A 605 14.37 -20.92 30.17
N VAL A 606 14.52 -22.21 29.92
CA VAL A 606 13.68 -23.26 30.50
C VAL A 606 14.51 -24.08 31.47
N CYS A 607 13.99 -24.35 32.66
CA CYS A 607 14.66 -25.22 33.61
C CYS A 607 13.63 -26.03 34.40
N PHE A 608 13.92 -27.30 34.66
CA PHE A 608 13.21 -28.05 35.69
C PHE A 608 14.17 -28.54 36.76
N THR A 609 13.63 -28.69 37.97
CA THR A 609 14.35 -29.26 39.12
C THR A 609 13.55 -30.44 39.66
N TYR A 610 14.26 -31.44 40.18
CA TYR A 610 13.68 -32.62 40.83
C TYR A 610 14.42 -32.91 42.13
N ASP A 611 13.65 -33.13 43.20
CA ASP A 611 14.18 -33.34 44.56
C ASP A 611 14.51 -34.80 44.93
N GLY A 612 14.24 -35.76 44.04
CA GLY A 612 14.47 -37.19 44.32
C GLY A 612 13.35 -37.86 45.13
N SER A 613 12.20 -37.22 45.35
CA SER A 613 11.13 -37.74 46.22
C SER A 613 10.37 -38.94 45.66
N GLY A 614 10.48 -39.22 44.37
CA GLY A 614 9.61 -40.15 43.65
C GLY A 614 8.19 -39.61 43.46
N LYS A 615 7.97 -38.30 43.63
CA LYS A 615 6.66 -37.65 43.56
C LYS A 615 6.62 -36.48 42.60
N ALA A 616 5.46 -36.26 41.98
CA ALA A 616 5.21 -35.12 41.10
C ALA A 616 5.39 -33.77 41.80
N ALA A 617 5.09 -33.70 43.11
CA ALA A 617 5.32 -32.49 43.92
C ALA A 617 6.82 -32.12 44.05
N GLY A 618 7.72 -33.09 43.82
CA GLY A 618 9.16 -32.90 43.83
C GLY A 618 9.73 -32.33 42.54
N VAL A 619 8.93 -32.25 41.47
CA VAL A 619 9.36 -31.69 40.18
C VAL A 619 8.80 -30.27 40.03
N LYS A 620 9.67 -29.30 39.74
CA LYS A 620 9.30 -27.90 39.50
C LYS A 620 9.75 -27.48 38.10
N ILE A 621 8.93 -26.70 37.40
CA ILE A 621 9.24 -26.19 36.06
C ILE A 621 9.32 -24.67 36.11
N TYR A 622 10.37 -24.10 35.53
CA TYR A 622 10.67 -22.68 35.50
C TYR A 622 10.83 -22.20 34.06
N VAL A 623 10.33 -21.00 33.79
CA VAL A 623 10.52 -20.28 32.52
C VAL A 623 11.02 -18.89 32.84
N ASN A 624 12.15 -18.49 32.24
CA ASN A 624 12.88 -17.25 32.50
C ASN A 624 13.15 -17.03 34.00
N GLY A 625 13.43 -18.11 34.73
CA GLY A 625 13.70 -18.08 36.17
C GLY A 625 12.43 -18.06 37.05
N LEU A 626 11.24 -17.97 36.47
CA LEU A 626 9.96 -17.90 37.19
C LEU A 626 9.29 -19.27 37.26
N LEU A 627 8.86 -19.67 38.46
CA LEU A 627 8.16 -20.92 38.72
C LEU A 627 6.79 -20.94 38.00
N GLN A 628 6.50 -22.04 37.31
CA GLN A 628 5.28 -22.20 36.52
C GLN A 628 4.20 -22.98 37.28
N LYS A 629 2.93 -22.63 37.03
CA LYS A 629 1.79 -23.48 37.42
C LYS A 629 1.80 -24.74 36.57
N VAL A 630 1.61 -25.90 37.19
CA VAL A 630 1.65 -27.21 36.52
C VAL A 630 0.39 -28.02 36.82
N LYS A 631 -0.03 -28.81 35.83
CA LYS A 631 -1.01 -29.88 35.94
C LYS A 631 -0.26 -31.19 36.10
N VAL A 632 -0.57 -31.92 37.17
CA VAL A 632 -0.09 -33.29 37.38
C VAL A 632 -0.87 -34.22 36.45
N VAL A 633 -0.17 -34.88 35.53
CA VAL A 633 -0.72 -35.87 34.59
C VAL A 633 -0.57 -37.29 35.15
N GLY A 634 0.53 -37.58 35.85
CA GLY A 634 0.75 -38.84 36.55
C GLY A 634 1.72 -38.69 37.73
N ASP A 635 1.49 -39.48 38.79
CA ASP A 635 2.26 -39.45 40.06
C ASP A 635 2.30 -40.85 40.73
N ALA A 636 2.71 -41.86 39.96
CA ALA A 636 2.69 -43.26 40.37
C ALA A 636 4.08 -43.92 40.35
N LEU A 637 5.16 -43.14 40.20
CA LEU A 637 6.51 -43.67 40.02
C LEU A 637 6.98 -44.47 41.25
N THR A 638 7.26 -45.76 41.04
CA THR A 638 7.81 -46.69 42.03
C THR A 638 9.05 -47.42 41.50
N GLY A 639 9.13 -47.70 40.20
CA GLY A 639 10.28 -48.35 39.56
C GLY A 639 11.41 -47.39 39.16
N SER A 640 12.58 -47.96 38.87
CA SER A 640 13.79 -47.19 38.50
C SER A 640 13.66 -46.53 37.12
N ILE A 641 14.13 -45.29 36.98
CA ILE A 641 14.14 -44.58 35.68
C ILE A 641 15.46 -44.75 34.91
N ARG A 642 16.43 -45.49 35.46
CA ARG A 642 17.72 -45.73 34.81
C ARG A 642 17.58 -46.45 33.48
N THR A 643 18.42 -46.07 32.52
CA THR A 643 18.32 -46.61 31.17
C THR A 643 19.67 -46.65 30.43
N PRO A 644 19.97 -47.73 29.68
CA PRO A 644 21.17 -47.79 28.84
C PRO A 644 21.06 -46.89 27.60
N ALA A 645 19.90 -46.30 27.32
CA ALA A 645 19.73 -45.38 26.20
C ALA A 645 20.62 -44.14 26.34
N PRO A 646 21.20 -43.64 25.24
CA PRO A 646 22.00 -42.42 25.27
C PRO A 646 21.14 -41.17 25.53
N LEU A 647 21.79 -40.12 26.06
CA LEU A 647 21.22 -38.79 26.18
C LEU A 647 21.24 -38.09 24.81
N TRP A 648 20.13 -37.45 24.44
CA TRP A 648 19.95 -36.76 23.17
C TRP A 648 19.55 -35.29 23.38
N LEU A 649 20.17 -34.38 22.62
CA LEU A 649 19.73 -32.98 22.51
C LEU A 649 18.78 -32.82 21.31
N GLY A 650 17.64 -32.16 21.53
CA GLY A 650 16.64 -31.84 20.52
C GLY A 650 15.90 -33.02 19.91
N ARG A 651 15.94 -34.21 20.53
CA ARG A 651 15.18 -35.39 20.08
C ARG A 651 15.08 -36.44 21.19
N ARG A 652 14.13 -37.37 21.02
CA ARG A 652 14.00 -38.62 21.82
C ARG A 652 14.16 -39.88 20.95
N HIS A 653 13.63 -39.85 19.72
CA HIS A 653 13.83 -40.82 18.64
C HIS A 653 13.73 -40.09 17.29
N ASP A 654 13.98 -40.81 16.20
CA ASP A 654 13.98 -40.23 14.83
C ASP A 654 12.60 -39.83 14.30
N GLY A 655 11.52 -40.23 14.96
CA GLY A 655 10.14 -39.93 14.52
C GLY A 655 9.69 -38.50 14.86
N ASP A 656 10.18 -37.95 15.98
CA ASP A 656 9.77 -36.64 16.51
C ASP A 656 10.99 -35.77 16.96
N PRO A 657 11.88 -35.36 16.04
CA PRO A 657 12.95 -34.42 16.37
C PRO A 657 12.41 -33.00 16.50
N MET A 658 13.04 -32.20 17.36
CA MET A 658 12.83 -30.76 17.39
C MET A 658 13.27 -30.16 16.05
N GLN A 659 12.36 -29.43 15.42
CA GLN A 659 12.61 -28.84 14.10
C GLN A 659 13.19 -27.42 14.25
N ALA A 660 14.36 -27.19 13.63
CA ALA A 660 14.96 -25.87 13.48
C ALA A 660 15.04 -25.06 14.79
N THR A 661 15.16 -25.73 15.94
CA THR A 661 15.17 -25.09 17.27
C THR A 661 16.58 -24.62 17.60
N ALA A 662 16.70 -23.41 18.10
CA ALA A 662 17.95 -22.86 18.58
C ALA A 662 18.13 -23.09 20.08
N TYR A 663 19.36 -23.35 20.50
CA TYR A 663 19.76 -23.66 21.87
C TYR A 663 20.96 -22.82 22.25
N GLN A 664 21.04 -22.43 23.51
CA GLN A 664 22.23 -21.84 24.15
C GLN A 664 22.30 -22.29 25.60
N ASP A 665 23.52 -22.40 26.13
CA ASP A 665 23.76 -22.61 27.56
C ASP A 665 22.95 -23.76 28.19
N MET A 666 23.01 -24.95 27.59
CA MET A 666 22.31 -26.14 28.10
C MET A 666 23.09 -26.76 29.27
N ARG A 667 22.43 -26.96 30.41
CA ARG A 667 23.05 -27.44 31.66
C ARG A 667 22.28 -28.61 32.29
N ILE A 668 23.02 -29.54 32.89
CA ILE A 668 22.48 -30.62 33.73
C ILE A 668 23.28 -30.75 35.02
N TYR A 669 22.58 -30.72 36.15
CA TYR A 669 23.13 -30.84 37.50
C TYR A 669 22.65 -32.14 38.16
N GLU A 670 23.54 -32.84 38.87
CA GLU A 670 23.27 -33.98 39.78
C GLU A 670 22.78 -33.51 41.16
N ARG A 671 22.04 -32.39 41.20
CA ARG A 671 21.39 -31.87 42.40
C ARG A 671 20.14 -31.06 42.05
N GLU A 672 19.28 -30.84 43.04
CA GLU A 672 18.19 -29.87 42.92
C GLU A 672 18.79 -28.46 43.01
N LEU A 673 18.56 -27.64 41.98
CA LEU A 673 18.83 -26.21 42.07
C LEU A 673 17.73 -25.54 42.90
N SER A 674 18.11 -24.64 43.80
CA SER A 674 17.15 -23.82 44.52
C SER A 674 16.45 -22.83 43.57
N ALA A 675 15.25 -22.37 43.92
CA ALA A 675 14.54 -21.36 43.12
C ALA A 675 15.38 -20.08 42.90
N ALA A 676 16.22 -19.70 43.87
CA ALA A 676 17.13 -18.55 43.75
C ALA A 676 18.31 -18.81 42.80
N GLU A 677 18.77 -20.05 42.64
CA GLU A 677 19.76 -20.39 41.61
C GLU A 677 19.12 -20.41 40.22
N VAL A 678 17.93 -21.01 40.08
CA VAL A 678 17.22 -21.06 38.80
C VAL A 678 16.85 -19.66 38.29
N ALA A 679 16.51 -18.73 39.18
CA ALA A 679 16.23 -17.34 38.84
C ALA A 679 17.45 -16.59 38.25
N ARG A 680 18.67 -17.02 38.56
CA ARG A 680 19.92 -16.35 38.14
C ARG A 680 20.45 -16.84 36.81
N LEU A 681 20.22 -18.12 36.48
CA LEU A 681 20.68 -18.75 35.22
C LEU A 681 20.40 -17.94 33.94
N PRO A 682 19.22 -17.32 33.73
CA PRO A 682 18.95 -16.63 32.47
C PRO A 682 19.85 -15.41 32.23
N ARG A 683 20.22 -14.66 33.27
CA ARG A 683 20.85 -13.33 33.10
C ARG A 683 22.06 -13.14 34.00
N GLU A 684 21.91 -13.35 35.29
CA GLU A 684 22.93 -13.03 36.29
C GLU A 684 24.15 -13.96 36.20
N ASP A 685 23.96 -15.23 35.86
CA ASP A 685 25.06 -16.20 35.78
C ASP A 685 26.12 -15.82 34.73
N TYR A 686 25.67 -15.54 33.50
CA TYR A 686 26.59 -15.11 32.45
C TYR A 686 27.16 -13.70 32.72
N ALA A 687 26.37 -12.80 33.33
CA ALA A 687 26.87 -11.52 33.78
C ALA A 687 27.99 -11.67 34.83
N ALA A 688 27.87 -12.63 35.74
CA ALA A 688 28.90 -12.97 36.73
C ALA A 688 30.18 -13.49 36.07
N GLU A 689 30.05 -14.36 35.07
CA GLU A 689 31.19 -14.86 34.28
C GLU A 689 31.94 -13.72 33.57
N ILE A 690 31.20 -12.82 32.90
CA ILE A 690 31.81 -11.68 32.20
C ILE A 690 32.56 -10.78 33.18
N VAL A 691 31.92 -10.40 34.30
CA VAL A 691 32.51 -9.49 35.31
C VAL A 691 33.68 -10.14 36.06
N ALA A 692 33.70 -11.46 36.20
CA ALA A 692 34.81 -12.18 36.83
C ALA A 692 36.04 -12.29 35.94
N ASN A 693 35.84 -12.42 34.62
CA ASN A 693 36.91 -12.75 33.67
C ASN A 693 37.40 -11.56 32.83
N LYS A 694 36.65 -10.45 32.76
CA LYS A 694 36.93 -9.32 31.85
C LYS A 694 36.70 -7.97 32.52
N GLU A 695 37.55 -7.00 32.17
CA GLU A 695 37.36 -5.60 32.55
C GLU A 695 36.31 -4.92 31.65
N PRO A 696 35.52 -3.96 32.18
CA PRO A 696 34.44 -3.28 31.44
C PRO A 696 34.83 -2.71 30.07
N GLU A 697 36.06 -2.19 29.95
CA GLU A 697 36.59 -1.60 28.72
C GLU A 697 36.89 -2.63 27.62
N THR A 698 36.87 -3.92 27.95
CA THR A 698 37.18 -5.04 27.04
C THR A 698 35.97 -5.88 26.66
N TRP A 699 34.78 -5.55 27.18
CA TRP A 699 33.55 -6.24 26.82
C TRP A 699 33.20 -6.02 25.35
N THR A 700 32.78 -7.10 24.68
CA THR A 700 32.15 -6.99 23.36
C THR A 700 30.80 -6.29 23.45
N ILE A 701 30.23 -5.87 22.31
CA ILE A 701 28.90 -5.24 22.24
C ILE A 701 27.83 -6.17 22.85
N ASP A 702 27.89 -7.47 22.57
CA ASP A 702 26.93 -8.46 23.09
C ASP A 702 27.11 -8.67 24.60
N GLU A 703 28.35 -8.74 25.09
CA GLU A 703 28.64 -8.89 26.54
C GLU A 703 28.18 -7.66 27.33
N ARG A 704 28.48 -6.46 26.84
CA ARG A 704 27.99 -5.22 27.41
C ARG A 704 26.45 -5.22 27.48
N LYS A 705 25.78 -5.69 26.42
CA LYS A 705 24.32 -5.77 26.37
C LYS A 705 23.76 -6.69 27.46
N VAL A 706 24.38 -7.86 27.68
CA VAL A 706 24.01 -8.77 28.77
C VAL A 706 24.14 -8.10 30.14
N ILE A 707 25.25 -7.39 30.37
CA ILE A 707 25.48 -6.67 31.62
C ILE A 707 24.46 -5.55 31.82
N GLU A 708 24.23 -4.72 30.82
CA GLU A 708 23.24 -3.64 30.86
C GLU A 708 21.84 -4.18 31.11
N ASP A 709 21.44 -5.25 30.43
CA ASP A 709 20.13 -5.88 30.62
C ASP A 709 19.96 -6.48 32.01
N HIS A 710 20.99 -7.12 32.56
CA HIS A 710 20.96 -7.60 33.95
C HIS A 710 20.85 -6.42 34.92
N PHE A 711 21.71 -5.41 34.79
CA PHE A 711 21.76 -4.26 35.68
C PHE A 711 20.42 -3.49 35.69
N PHE A 712 19.91 -3.08 34.53
CA PHE A 712 18.67 -2.31 34.45
C PHE A 712 17.40 -3.11 34.76
N ALA A 713 17.44 -4.45 34.65
CA ALA A 713 16.30 -5.28 34.99
C ALA A 713 16.27 -5.77 36.45
N THR A 714 17.41 -5.80 37.16
CA THR A 714 17.51 -6.47 38.47
C THR A 714 18.25 -5.67 39.55
N VAL A 715 19.05 -4.68 39.19
CA VAL A 715 19.86 -3.90 40.13
C VAL A 715 19.40 -2.44 40.23
N ASP A 716 19.20 -1.77 39.09
CA ASP A 716 18.83 -0.35 39.08
C ASP A 716 17.38 -0.15 39.51
N SER A 717 17.18 0.15 40.80
CA SER A 717 15.86 0.33 41.42
C SER A 717 14.94 1.31 40.68
N GLU A 718 15.50 2.34 40.04
CA GLU A 718 14.70 3.31 39.27
C GLU A 718 14.22 2.71 37.94
N SER A 719 15.09 2.01 37.21
CA SER A 719 14.67 1.28 36.01
C SER A 719 13.68 0.15 36.33
N ILE A 720 13.83 -0.54 37.45
CA ILE A 720 12.86 -1.54 37.91
C ILE A 720 11.49 -0.89 38.16
N ALA A 721 11.44 0.20 38.94
CA ALA A 721 10.20 0.92 39.24
C ALA A 721 9.53 1.53 38.00
N LEU A 722 10.31 1.92 36.98
CA LEU A 722 9.78 2.37 35.69
C LEU A 722 9.22 1.20 34.88
N ASN A 723 9.94 0.09 34.79
CA ASN A 723 9.46 -1.11 34.08
C ASN A 723 8.18 -1.70 34.71
N GLU A 724 8.01 -1.61 36.03
CA GLU A 724 6.79 -2.04 36.73
C GLU A 724 5.53 -1.24 36.34
N GLN A 725 5.68 -0.04 35.78
CA GLN A 725 4.53 0.78 35.32
C GLN A 725 4.01 0.36 33.95
N LEU A 726 4.87 -0.20 33.09
CA LEU A 726 4.54 -0.50 31.70
C LEU A 726 3.37 -1.50 31.54
N PRO A 727 3.28 -2.62 32.30
CA PRO A 727 2.20 -3.59 32.12
C PRO A 727 0.80 -3.01 32.35
N ALA A 728 0.63 -2.11 33.32
CA ALA A 728 -0.65 -1.48 33.61
C ALA A 728 -1.08 -0.53 32.49
N LEU A 729 -0.12 0.24 31.94
CA LEU A 729 -0.36 1.13 30.80
C LEU A 729 -0.72 0.31 29.55
N ASP A 730 -0.04 -0.81 29.31
CA ASP A 730 -0.31 -1.70 28.18
C ASP A 730 -1.69 -2.36 28.25
N ALA A 731 -2.06 -2.89 29.41
CA ALA A 731 -3.40 -3.44 29.63
C ALA A 731 -4.50 -2.39 29.37
N GLU A 732 -4.27 -1.14 29.78
CA GLU A 732 -5.21 -0.04 29.56
C GLU A 732 -5.31 0.36 28.07
N LEU A 733 -4.18 0.38 27.34
CA LEU A 733 -4.20 0.61 25.89
C LEU A 733 -4.98 -0.48 25.15
N VAL A 734 -4.82 -1.75 25.53
CA VAL A 734 -5.60 -2.87 24.97
C VAL A 734 -7.09 -2.70 25.26
N ARG A 735 -7.45 -2.35 26.51
CA ARG A 735 -8.83 -2.09 26.90
C ARG A 735 -9.47 -0.96 26.10
N LEU A 736 -8.75 0.15 25.92
CA LEU A 736 -9.24 1.34 25.22
C LEU A 736 -9.36 1.14 23.70
N SER A 737 -8.53 0.27 23.12
CA SER A 737 -8.55 -0.05 21.70
C SER A 737 -9.49 -1.20 21.31
N ALA A 738 -10.16 -1.84 22.27
CA ALA A 738 -11.07 -2.96 22.02
C ALA A 738 -12.18 -2.62 21.00
N GLY A 739 -12.35 -3.49 19.99
CA GLY A 739 -13.32 -3.29 18.90
C GLY A 739 -12.95 -2.17 17.92
N GLY A 740 -11.73 -1.66 17.99
CA GLY A 740 -11.15 -0.71 17.06
C GLY A 740 -10.68 -1.35 15.74
N ALA A 741 -10.10 -0.54 14.88
CA ALA A 741 -9.62 -0.97 13.57
C ALA A 741 -8.15 -1.36 13.62
N ILE A 742 -7.76 -2.45 12.95
CA ILE A 742 -6.34 -2.84 12.88
C ILE A 742 -5.64 -1.98 11.83
N SER A 743 -4.43 -1.52 12.16
CA SER A 743 -3.52 -0.84 11.23
C SER A 743 -2.15 -1.52 11.27
N LEU A 744 -1.54 -1.71 10.10
CA LEU A 744 -0.18 -2.22 9.98
C LEU A 744 0.81 -1.10 10.30
N VAL A 745 1.80 -1.39 11.14
CA VAL A 745 2.82 -0.42 11.57
C VAL A 745 4.22 -0.99 11.38
N CYS A 746 5.25 -0.19 11.56
CA CYS A 746 6.62 -0.68 11.70
C CYS A 746 7.01 -0.80 13.16
N ARG A 747 8.00 -1.66 13.39
CA ARG A 747 8.75 -1.72 14.63
C ARG A 747 10.19 -2.06 14.27
N GLU A 748 11.12 -1.21 14.68
CA GLU A 748 12.53 -1.50 14.50
C GLU A 748 13.06 -2.48 15.55
N LYS A 749 14.07 -3.25 15.15
CA LYS A 749 14.87 -4.07 16.08
C LYS A 749 15.83 -3.18 16.85
N THR A 750 16.27 -3.66 18.01
CA THR A 750 17.26 -2.98 18.87
C THR A 750 18.72 -3.11 18.39
N GLY A 751 18.98 -3.94 17.38
CA GLY A 751 20.32 -4.13 16.81
C GLY A 751 20.68 -3.11 15.73
N LEU A 752 21.95 -3.11 15.30
CA LEU A 752 22.44 -2.24 14.23
C LEU A 752 21.72 -2.51 12.91
N ALA A 753 21.31 -1.44 12.22
CA ALA A 753 20.77 -1.52 10.87
C ALA A 753 21.90 -1.79 9.87
N TYR A 754 21.79 -2.91 9.13
CA TYR A 754 22.77 -3.30 8.11
C TYR A 754 22.10 -3.95 6.90
N ALA A 755 22.81 -3.96 5.77
CA ALA A 755 22.48 -4.77 4.60
C ALA A 755 23.75 -5.42 4.03
N ASP A 756 23.57 -6.50 3.26
CA ASP A 756 24.66 -7.12 2.52
C ASP A 756 24.54 -6.67 1.06
N VAL A 757 25.61 -6.10 0.50
CA VAL A 757 25.74 -5.78 -0.94
C VAL A 757 25.70 -7.10 -1.71
N LEU A 758 24.83 -7.17 -2.73
CA LEU A 758 24.62 -8.40 -3.49
C LEU A 758 25.27 -8.33 -4.86
N THR A 759 25.92 -9.42 -5.26
CA THR A 759 26.50 -9.55 -6.60
C THR A 759 25.36 -9.56 -7.62
N ARG A 760 25.28 -8.53 -8.46
CA ARG A 760 24.22 -8.35 -9.47
C ARG A 760 22.79 -8.42 -8.89
N GLY A 761 22.61 -8.02 -7.63
CA GLY A 761 21.30 -8.03 -6.96
C GLY A 761 20.80 -9.43 -6.55
N VAL A 762 21.62 -10.47 -6.67
CA VAL A 762 21.23 -11.86 -6.39
C VAL A 762 21.21 -12.12 -4.87
N PHE A 763 20.04 -12.40 -4.30
CA PHE A 763 19.81 -12.45 -2.84
C PHE A 763 20.71 -13.43 -2.06
N ASN A 764 21.19 -14.50 -2.69
CA ASN A 764 22.04 -15.51 -2.06
C ASN A 764 23.54 -15.34 -2.36
N ASP A 765 23.93 -14.32 -3.13
CA ASP A 765 25.32 -14.01 -3.46
C ASP A 765 25.73 -12.67 -2.82
N ARG A 766 26.30 -12.75 -1.62
CA ARG A 766 26.62 -11.60 -0.77
C ARG A 766 28.10 -11.25 -0.89
N ALA A 767 28.40 -10.02 -1.27
CA ALA A 767 29.76 -9.53 -1.45
C ALA A 767 30.31 -8.88 -0.16
N LYS A 768 29.61 -7.87 0.38
CA LYS A 768 30.10 -7.05 1.49
C LYS A 768 28.97 -6.52 2.36
N ARG A 769 29.12 -6.57 3.69
CA ARG A 769 28.19 -5.91 4.62
C ARG A 769 28.44 -4.41 4.69
N VAL A 770 27.35 -3.64 4.68
CA VAL A 770 27.34 -2.17 4.88
C VAL A 770 26.35 -1.80 5.99
N LEU A 771 26.66 -0.73 6.73
CA LEU A 771 25.79 -0.16 7.75
C LEU A 771 24.85 0.88 7.12
N ALA A 772 23.80 1.22 7.84
CA ALA A 772 22.88 2.27 7.41
C ALA A 772 23.55 3.65 7.40
N ASP A 773 23.52 4.32 6.26
CA ASP A 773 24.09 5.65 6.06
C ASP A 773 23.45 6.36 4.86
N ALA A 774 23.59 7.69 4.81
CA ALA A 774 23.18 8.48 3.66
C ALA A 774 24.10 8.25 2.45
N PRO A 775 23.60 8.38 1.20
CA PRO A 775 24.44 8.28 0.01
C PRO A 775 25.59 9.31 0.03
N LYS A 776 26.82 8.89 -0.28
CA LYS A 776 28.03 9.71 -0.10
C LYS A 776 28.10 11.00 -0.93
N PHE A 777 27.39 11.06 -2.05
CA PHE A 777 27.32 12.27 -2.89
C PHE A 777 26.38 13.35 -2.32
N LEU A 778 25.57 12.99 -1.31
CA LEU A 778 24.75 13.91 -0.53
C LEU A 778 25.42 14.18 0.83
N PRO A 779 24.98 15.21 1.58
CA PRO A 779 25.50 15.46 2.92
C PRO A 779 25.39 14.22 3.81
N SER A 780 26.40 13.96 4.64
CA SER A 780 26.37 12.86 5.60
C SER A 780 25.25 13.04 6.64
N LEU A 781 24.91 11.95 7.33
CA LEU A 781 24.10 12.04 8.55
C LEU A 781 24.77 12.99 9.57
N PRO A 782 23.98 13.77 10.35
CA PRO A 782 24.54 14.53 11.45
C PRO A 782 25.33 13.61 12.40
N PRO A 783 26.51 14.01 12.93
CA PRO A 783 27.36 13.14 13.74
C PRO A 783 26.69 12.51 14.97
N GLU A 784 25.71 13.21 15.55
CA GLU A 784 24.95 12.77 16.73
C GLU A 784 23.68 11.98 16.38
N ALA A 785 23.32 11.90 15.10
CA ALA A 785 22.11 11.21 14.66
C ALA A 785 22.30 9.69 14.71
N PRO A 786 21.31 8.91 15.17
CA PRO A 786 21.41 7.47 15.18
C PRO A 786 21.39 6.90 13.76
N HIS A 787 22.21 5.87 13.49
CA HIS A 787 22.22 5.14 12.22
C HIS A 787 21.03 4.16 12.10
N ASN A 788 19.82 4.68 12.27
CA ASN A 788 18.54 3.99 12.18
C ASN A 788 17.51 4.86 11.44
N ARG A 789 16.24 4.40 11.31
CA ARG A 789 15.24 5.17 10.57
C ARG A 789 14.98 6.56 11.16
N LEU A 790 15.21 6.79 12.46
CA LEU A 790 15.06 8.11 13.06
C LEU A 790 16.13 9.07 12.53
N GLY A 791 17.39 8.67 12.48
CA GLY A 791 18.44 9.51 11.88
C GLY A 791 18.22 9.76 10.39
N LEU A 792 17.73 8.76 9.64
CA LEU A 792 17.32 8.96 8.24
C LEU A 792 16.18 9.99 8.12
N ALA A 793 15.20 9.91 9.02
CA ALA A 793 14.05 10.81 9.04
C ALA A 793 14.42 12.25 9.44
N GLU A 794 15.42 12.43 10.29
CA GLU A 794 15.99 13.74 10.62
C GLU A 794 16.83 14.30 9.47
N TRP A 795 17.63 13.44 8.83
CA TRP A 795 18.48 13.82 7.69
C TRP A 795 17.68 14.26 6.47
N VAL A 796 16.61 13.55 6.12
CA VAL A 796 15.84 13.83 4.90
C VAL A 796 15.13 15.19 4.94
N VAL A 797 14.77 15.67 6.13
CA VAL A 797 14.13 16.98 6.33
C VAL A 797 15.13 18.04 6.81
N SER A 798 16.42 17.72 6.84
CA SER A 798 17.48 18.65 7.22
C SER A 798 17.57 19.79 6.21
N PRO A 799 17.79 21.06 6.63
CA PRO A 799 18.09 22.17 5.73
C PRO A 799 19.34 21.97 4.87
N GLU A 800 20.22 21.03 5.24
CA GLU A 800 21.39 20.67 4.44
C GLU A 800 21.03 19.70 3.30
N ASN A 801 19.92 18.95 3.40
CA ASN A 801 19.47 18.07 2.31
C ASN A 801 18.96 18.90 1.12
N PRO A 802 19.58 18.79 -0.07
CA PRO A 802 19.28 19.68 -1.19
C PRO A 802 18.04 19.27 -2.01
N LEU A 803 17.49 18.08 -1.78
CA LEU A 803 16.50 17.46 -2.66
C LEU A 803 15.09 17.57 -2.11
N THR A 804 14.86 17.22 -0.84
CA THR A 804 13.50 17.00 -0.32
C THR A 804 12.58 18.21 -0.46
N ALA A 805 13.07 19.41 -0.18
CA ALA A 805 12.29 20.63 -0.40
C ALA A 805 11.98 20.87 -1.89
N ARG A 806 13.00 20.79 -2.77
CA ARG A 806 12.84 20.99 -4.23
C ARG A 806 11.88 19.99 -4.84
N VAL A 807 12.01 18.71 -4.48
CA VAL A 807 11.15 17.62 -4.97
C VAL A 807 9.71 17.86 -4.54
N THR A 808 9.50 18.23 -3.27
CA THR A 808 8.15 18.48 -2.73
C THR A 808 7.48 19.67 -3.42
N VAL A 809 8.18 20.82 -3.55
CA VAL A 809 7.60 21.99 -4.21
C VAL A 809 7.37 21.76 -5.71
N ASN A 810 8.25 21.00 -6.37
CA ASN A 810 8.08 20.65 -7.78
C ASN A 810 6.84 19.77 -8.03
N ARG A 811 6.52 18.85 -7.12
CA ARG A 811 5.31 18.03 -7.21
C ARG A 811 4.05 18.84 -6.98
N ILE A 812 4.05 19.71 -5.98
CA ILE A 812 2.92 20.63 -5.75
C ILE A 812 2.73 21.54 -6.96
N TRP A 813 3.81 22.01 -7.58
CA TRP A 813 3.76 22.73 -8.85
C TRP A 813 3.15 21.87 -9.97
N GLN A 814 3.61 20.62 -10.14
CA GLN A 814 3.09 19.68 -11.13
C GLN A 814 1.59 19.42 -10.96
N GLU A 815 1.09 19.33 -9.74
CA GLU A 815 -0.34 19.12 -9.48
C GLU A 815 -1.20 20.30 -9.94
N LEU A 816 -0.70 21.53 -9.77
CA LEU A 816 -1.41 22.78 -10.14
C LEU A 816 -1.22 23.18 -11.60
N PHE A 817 -0.07 22.87 -12.20
CA PHE A 817 0.28 23.26 -13.57
C PHE A 817 0.27 22.11 -14.58
N GLY A 818 0.15 20.87 -14.12
CA GLY A 818 0.18 19.65 -14.92
C GLY A 818 1.58 19.13 -15.22
N ILE A 819 2.59 20.01 -15.23
CA ILE A 819 4.01 19.69 -15.43
C ILE A 819 4.81 20.43 -14.36
N GLY A 820 5.75 19.74 -13.69
CA GLY A 820 6.65 20.36 -12.70
C GLY A 820 7.62 21.35 -13.35
N LEU A 821 8.23 22.23 -12.56
CA LEU A 821 9.37 23.06 -13.01
C LEU A 821 10.48 22.16 -13.56
N VAL A 822 10.74 21.04 -12.89
CA VAL A 822 11.45 19.86 -13.40
C VAL A 822 10.39 18.89 -13.94
N ALA A 823 10.35 18.68 -15.26
CA ALA A 823 9.32 17.86 -15.89
C ALA A 823 9.45 16.36 -15.59
N THR A 824 10.69 15.91 -15.36
CA THR A 824 11.04 14.57 -14.85
C THR A 824 10.95 14.57 -13.33
N SER A 825 9.75 14.68 -12.77
CA SER A 825 9.55 14.74 -11.31
C SER A 825 9.92 13.44 -10.56
N ASP A 826 10.20 12.38 -11.32
CA ASP A 826 10.77 11.10 -10.95
C ASP A 826 12.30 11.04 -11.00
N ASP A 827 12.96 12.04 -11.61
CA ASP A 827 14.41 12.08 -11.77
C ASP A 827 14.97 13.52 -11.77
N PHE A 828 15.57 13.90 -10.63
CA PHE A 828 16.34 15.12 -10.40
C PHE A 828 17.84 14.93 -10.67
N GLY A 829 18.25 13.72 -11.04
CA GLY A 829 19.61 13.37 -11.36
C GLY A 829 20.07 13.92 -12.71
N THR A 830 21.13 13.32 -13.23
CA THR A 830 21.95 13.82 -14.34
C THR A 830 21.29 13.59 -15.70
N VAL A 831 20.33 12.67 -15.78
CA VAL A 831 19.52 12.41 -16.97
C VAL A 831 18.13 13.06 -16.88
N GLY A 832 17.80 13.67 -15.74
CA GLY A 832 16.61 14.49 -15.57
C GLY A 832 16.67 15.80 -16.36
N GLU A 833 15.51 16.35 -16.69
CA GLU A 833 15.44 17.67 -17.33
C GLU A 833 15.83 18.77 -16.33
N PRO A 834 16.65 19.77 -16.69
CA PRO A 834 16.89 20.92 -15.83
C PRO A 834 15.57 21.68 -15.55
N PRO A 835 15.47 22.39 -14.41
CA PRO A 835 14.28 23.17 -14.10
C PRO A 835 14.06 24.29 -15.14
N SER A 836 12.82 24.48 -15.59
CA SER A 836 12.49 25.57 -16.52
C SER A 836 12.71 26.96 -15.90
N HIS A 837 12.61 27.04 -14.57
CA HIS A 837 12.84 28.24 -13.75
C HIS A 837 13.67 27.85 -12.51
N PRO A 838 15.02 27.76 -12.61
CA PRO A 838 15.88 27.33 -11.51
C PRO A 838 15.74 28.21 -10.27
N ASP A 839 15.78 29.54 -10.44
CA ASP A 839 15.68 30.48 -9.31
C ASP A 839 14.30 30.40 -8.63
N LEU A 840 13.23 30.17 -9.40
CA LEU A 840 11.90 29.98 -8.82
C LEU A 840 11.82 28.69 -7.99
N LEU A 841 12.41 27.59 -8.49
CA LEU A 841 12.45 26.32 -7.77
C LEU A 841 13.19 26.47 -6.44
N ASP A 842 14.36 27.11 -6.45
CA ASP A 842 15.16 27.33 -5.25
C ASP A 842 14.47 28.30 -4.29
N TRP A 843 13.86 29.38 -4.80
CA TRP A 843 13.08 30.30 -3.98
C TRP A 843 11.90 29.61 -3.29
N LEU A 844 11.14 28.79 -4.01
CA LEU A 844 10.02 28.03 -3.45
C LEU A 844 10.51 27.00 -2.42
N ALA A 845 11.60 26.30 -2.71
CA ALA A 845 12.17 25.31 -1.80
C ALA A 845 12.61 25.94 -0.48
N VAL A 846 13.34 27.07 -0.53
CA VAL A 846 13.77 27.77 0.67
C VAL A 846 12.60 28.42 1.41
N GLU A 847 11.65 29.04 0.71
CA GLU A 847 10.44 29.60 1.34
C GLU A 847 9.58 28.52 2.01
N PHE A 848 9.53 27.31 1.45
CA PHE A 848 8.80 26.19 2.04
C PHE A 848 9.44 25.74 3.38
N VAL A 849 10.77 25.68 3.44
CA VAL A 849 11.50 25.39 4.68
C VAL A 849 11.37 26.55 5.68
N ASP A 850 11.64 27.79 5.27
CA ASP A 850 11.58 29.01 6.10
C ASP A 850 10.20 29.22 6.74
N SER A 851 9.14 28.83 6.03
CA SER A 851 7.76 28.96 6.52
C SER A 851 7.33 27.85 7.48
N GLY A 852 8.23 26.93 7.83
CA GLY A 852 7.96 25.80 8.72
C GLY A 852 7.26 24.64 8.03
N TRP A 853 7.61 24.36 6.76
CA TRP A 853 7.11 23.21 6.00
C TRP A 853 5.58 23.17 5.84
N ARG A 854 4.94 24.34 5.75
CA ARG A 854 3.46 24.48 5.73
C ARG A 854 2.90 24.27 4.31
N ILE A 855 2.28 23.12 4.09
CA ILE A 855 1.72 22.72 2.78
C ILE A 855 0.64 23.69 2.31
N LYS A 856 -0.34 24.03 3.15
CA LYS A 856 -1.43 24.94 2.74
C LYS A 856 -0.92 26.34 2.39
N ARG A 857 0.12 26.83 3.07
CA ARG A 857 0.78 28.10 2.74
C ARG A 857 1.45 28.07 1.38
N LEU A 858 2.09 26.95 1.02
CA LEU A 858 2.71 26.78 -0.30
C LEU A 858 1.64 26.79 -1.41
N TYR A 859 0.55 26.02 -1.27
CA TYR A 859 -0.57 26.10 -2.22
C TYR A 859 -1.13 27.51 -2.31
N LYS A 860 -1.40 28.18 -1.17
CA LYS A 860 -1.88 29.58 -1.15
C LYS A 860 -0.94 30.49 -1.92
N THR A 861 0.37 30.38 -1.72
CA THR A 861 1.37 31.21 -2.40
C THR A 861 1.32 31.02 -3.92
N ILE A 862 1.20 29.77 -4.39
CA ILE A 862 1.14 29.48 -5.83
C ILE A 862 -0.17 29.96 -6.44
N VAL A 863 -1.33 29.64 -5.86
CA VAL A 863 -2.63 30.01 -6.44
C VAL A 863 -2.91 31.52 -6.39
N MET A 864 -2.30 32.24 -5.44
CA MET A 864 -2.39 33.70 -5.36
C MET A 864 -1.54 34.45 -6.41
N SER A 865 -0.65 33.75 -7.13
CA SER A 865 0.19 34.34 -8.18
C SER A 865 -0.65 34.84 -9.37
N ALA A 866 -0.19 35.91 -10.03
CA ALA A 866 -0.76 36.31 -11.32
C ALA A 866 -0.61 35.19 -12.35
N THR A 867 0.52 34.48 -12.30
CA THR A 867 0.89 33.33 -13.14
C THR A 867 -0.21 32.27 -13.19
N TYR A 868 -0.69 31.80 -12.03
CA TYR A 868 -1.75 30.79 -11.93
C TYR A 868 -3.11 31.31 -12.42
N ARG A 869 -3.38 32.61 -12.21
CA ARG A 869 -4.68 33.24 -12.50
C ARG A 869 -4.88 33.61 -13.97
N GLN A 870 -3.86 33.45 -14.80
CA GLN A 870 -3.92 33.73 -16.24
C GLN A 870 -4.98 32.90 -16.98
N SER A 871 -5.47 33.45 -18.10
CA SER A 871 -6.24 32.72 -19.11
C SER A 871 -5.40 31.57 -19.70
N PRO A 872 -5.99 30.37 -19.89
CA PRO A 872 -5.29 29.24 -20.51
C PRO A 872 -5.24 29.30 -22.04
N LYS A 873 -5.81 30.34 -22.67
CA LYS A 873 -5.88 30.46 -24.13
C LYS A 873 -4.48 30.65 -24.72
N ALA A 874 -4.07 29.79 -25.64
CA ALA A 874 -2.83 29.97 -26.39
C ALA A 874 -3.10 30.75 -27.69
N SER A 875 -2.32 31.80 -27.97
CA SER A 875 -2.22 32.33 -29.34
C SER A 875 -1.45 31.33 -30.21
N ALA A 876 -1.56 31.46 -31.54
CA ALA A 876 -0.80 30.61 -32.47
C ALA A 876 0.72 30.74 -32.25
N GLU A 877 1.19 31.94 -31.92
CA GLU A 877 2.58 32.23 -31.57
C GLU A 877 3.02 31.52 -30.28
N MET A 878 2.23 31.65 -29.21
CA MET A 878 2.51 30.96 -27.95
C MET A 878 2.52 29.43 -28.10
N ALA A 879 1.61 28.89 -28.91
CA ALA A 879 1.55 27.44 -29.16
C ALA A 879 2.74 26.95 -29.99
N ALA A 880 3.32 27.79 -30.85
CA ALA A 880 4.49 27.45 -31.65
C ALA A 880 5.81 27.57 -30.86
N LEU A 881 5.93 28.60 -30.01
CA LEU A 881 7.13 28.86 -29.21
C LEU A 881 7.21 27.99 -27.94
N ASP A 882 6.07 27.76 -27.29
CA ASP A 882 5.97 27.05 -26.02
C ASP A 882 4.69 26.19 -25.97
N PRO A 883 4.65 25.06 -26.70
CA PRO A 883 3.48 24.19 -26.78
C PRO A 883 3.08 23.61 -25.41
N ASP A 884 4.06 23.32 -24.56
CA ASP A 884 3.85 22.69 -23.25
C ASP A 884 3.68 23.71 -22.10
N ASN A 885 3.66 25.01 -22.42
CA ASN A 885 3.53 26.10 -21.44
C ASN A 885 4.64 26.10 -20.36
N ARG A 886 5.87 25.72 -20.74
CA ARG A 886 7.05 25.67 -19.88
C ARG A 886 7.52 27.06 -19.42
N LEU A 887 7.26 28.10 -20.22
CA LEU A 887 7.57 29.51 -19.93
C LEU A 887 6.45 30.22 -19.16
N LEU A 888 5.28 29.57 -19.01
CA LEU A 888 4.16 30.02 -18.18
C LEU A 888 3.51 31.34 -18.65
N ALA A 889 3.48 31.58 -19.96
CA ALA A 889 2.80 32.74 -20.57
C ALA A 889 1.27 32.65 -20.52
N ARG A 890 0.73 31.49 -20.14
CA ARG A 890 -0.71 31.22 -20.00
C ARG A 890 -0.99 30.38 -18.76
N GLY A 891 -2.23 30.44 -18.27
CA GLY A 891 -2.64 29.68 -17.09
C GLY A 891 -2.79 28.19 -17.39
N PRO A 892 -2.79 27.33 -16.35
CA PRO A 892 -2.79 25.89 -16.54
C PRO A 892 -4.11 25.37 -17.12
N ARG A 893 -4.00 24.32 -17.95
CA ARG A 893 -5.11 23.57 -18.54
C ARG A 893 -4.66 22.15 -18.87
N PHE A 894 -5.25 21.17 -18.19
CA PHE A 894 -4.99 19.74 -18.39
C PHE A 894 -6.23 18.93 -18.01
N ARG A 895 -6.25 17.63 -18.34
CA ARG A 895 -7.36 16.72 -18.03
C ARG A 895 -7.42 16.44 -16.52
N MET A 896 -8.64 16.37 -15.96
CA MET A 896 -8.87 15.86 -14.61
C MET A 896 -8.45 14.38 -14.51
N ASP A 897 -7.90 13.96 -13.38
CA ASP A 897 -7.54 12.56 -13.15
C ASP A 897 -8.80 11.67 -13.00
N GLY A 898 -8.68 10.35 -13.13
CA GLY A 898 -9.81 9.41 -13.12
C GLY A 898 -10.72 9.51 -11.89
N GLU A 899 -10.15 9.67 -10.70
CA GLU A 899 -10.92 9.83 -9.46
C GLU A 899 -11.71 11.14 -9.44
N MET A 900 -11.14 12.23 -9.98
CA MET A 900 -11.82 13.52 -10.08
C MET A 900 -12.98 13.47 -11.07
N LEU A 901 -12.84 12.75 -12.18
CA LEU A 901 -13.92 12.59 -13.16
C LEU A 901 -15.16 11.93 -12.53
N ARG A 902 -14.94 10.83 -11.79
CA ARG A 902 -16.02 10.16 -11.06
C ARG A 902 -16.61 11.06 -9.96
N ASP A 903 -15.77 11.66 -9.11
CA ASP A 903 -16.22 12.53 -8.02
C ASP A 903 -17.00 13.75 -8.54
N CYS A 904 -16.57 14.34 -9.66
CA CYS A 904 -17.26 15.47 -10.28
C CYS A 904 -18.61 15.07 -10.89
N ALA A 905 -18.71 13.89 -11.51
CA ALA A 905 -19.98 13.37 -12.01
C ALA A 905 -20.99 13.19 -10.85
N LEU A 906 -20.54 12.61 -9.73
CA LEU A 906 -21.36 12.45 -8.52
C LEU A 906 -21.73 13.79 -7.89
N GLN A 907 -20.82 14.77 -7.85
CA GLN A 907 -21.07 16.10 -7.30
C GLN A 907 -22.06 16.89 -8.17
N ALA A 908 -21.90 16.82 -9.49
CA ALA A 908 -22.77 17.49 -10.46
C ALA A 908 -24.18 16.89 -10.46
N SER A 909 -24.30 15.56 -10.29
CA SER A 909 -25.60 14.89 -10.19
C SER A 909 -26.28 15.05 -8.83
N GLY A 910 -25.52 15.39 -7.79
CA GLY A 910 -26.01 15.50 -6.41
C GLY A 910 -26.02 14.16 -5.65
N LEU A 911 -25.35 13.14 -6.18
CA LEU A 911 -25.20 11.82 -5.57
C LEU A 911 -24.04 11.74 -4.56
N LEU A 912 -23.04 12.62 -4.67
CA LEU A 912 -21.80 12.51 -3.89
C LEU A 912 -22.05 12.49 -2.37
N VAL A 913 -21.56 11.46 -1.69
CA VAL A 913 -21.58 11.32 -0.22
C VAL A 913 -20.25 11.78 0.37
N GLU A 914 -20.30 12.82 1.21
CA GLU A 914 -19.11 13.50 1.79
C GLU A 914 -18.60 12.86 3.11
N LYS A 915 -18.83 11.56 3.30
CA LYS A 915 -18.40 10.85 4.50
C LYS A 915 -16.87 10.68 4.51
N LEU A 916 -16.22 11.38 5.44
CA LEU A 916 -14.77 11.32 5.68
C LEU A 916 -14.35 10.01 6.38
N GLY A 917 -13.27 9.40 5.89
CA GLY A 917 -12.59 8.27 6.54
C GLY A 917 -13.39 6.95 6.59
N GLY A 918 -12.86 5.95 7.29
CA GLY A 918 -13.48 4.64 7.48
C GLY A 918 -13.11 3.61 6.41
N PRO A 919 -13.64 2.38 6.48
CA PRO A 919 -13.28 1.33 5.53
C PRO A 919 -13.54 1.68 4.06
N SER A 920 -12.76 1.05 3.17
CA SER A 920 -12.93 1.18 1.72
C SER A 920 -14.21 0.50 1.24
N VAL A 921 -14.84 1.05 0.20
CA VAL A 921 -16.14 0.64 -0.35
C VAL A 921 -16.01 0.11 -1.78
N LYS A 922 -16.97 -0.70 -2.21
CA LYS A 922 -17.01 -1.37 -3.51
C LYS A 922 -18.21 -0.87 -4.33
N PRO A 923 -18.05 0.23 -5.09
CA PRO A 923 -19.13 0.77 -5.93
C PRO A 923 -19.39 -0.11 -7.17
N TYR A 924 -20.09 0.39 -8.19
CA TYR A 924 -20.33 -0.39 -9.42
C TYR A 924 -19.05 -0.91 -10.07
N GLN A 925 -19.10 -2.16 -10.54
CA GLN A 925 -18.06 -2.79 -11.36
C GLN A 925 -18.71 -3.85 -12.27
N PRO A 926 -18.19 -4.08 -13.49
CA PRO A 926 -18.65 -5.18 -14.33
C PRO A 926 -18.50 -6.56 -13.64
N GLU A 927 -19.46 -7.45 -13.87
CA GLU A 927 -19.44 -8.81 -13.32
C GLU A 927 -18.23 -9.63 -13.83
N GLY A 928 -17.69 -10.50 -12.99
CA GLY A 928 -16.68 -11.49 -13.39
C GLY A 928 -15.24 -10.99 -13.50
N VAL A 929 -14.99 -9.69 -13.31
CA VAL A 929 -13.63 -9.10 -13.44
C VAL A 929 -12.67 -9.68 -12.40
N TRP A 930 -13.08 -9.78 -11.13
CA TRP A 930 -12.22 -10.34 -10.10
C TRP A 930 -12.10 -11.86 -10.23
N GLU A 931 -13.18 -12.54 -10.58
CA GLU A 931 -13.28 -13.99 -10.65
C GLU A 931 -12.39 -14.58 -11.75
N THR A 932 -12.22 -13.87 -12.87
CA THR A 932 -11.49 -14.34 -14.07
C THR A 932 -9.98 -14.40 -13.86
N GLY A 933 -9.43 -13.57 -12.97
CA GLY A 933 -7.98 -13.48 -12.71
C GLY A 933 -7.54 -13.89 -11.31
N SER A 934 -8.47 -14.09 -10.38
CA SER A 934 -8.13 -14.37 -8.97
C SER A 934 -7.86 -15.84 -8.70
N TYR A 935 -6.85 -16.10 -7.88
CA TYR A 935 -6.56 -17.43 -7.37
C TYR A 935 -7.72 -18.01 -6.55
N GLY A 936 -7.96 -19.33 -6.66
CA GLY A 936 -9.10 -20.00 -6.03
C GLY A 936 -9.18 -19.86 -4.51
N GLY A 937 -8.03 -19.71 -3.83
CA GLY A 937 -7.93 -19.51 -2.38
C GLY A 937 -8.06 -18.05 -1.90
N SER A 938 -8.26 -17.08 -2.79
CA SER A 938 -8.32 -15.66 -2.44
C SER A 938 -9.62 -15.28 -1.72
N ASN A 939 -9.51 -14.55 -0.61
CA ASN A 939 -10.65 -13.99 0.13
C ASN A 939 -11.23 -12.73 -0.54
N THR A 940 -10.55 -12.19 -1.55
CA THR A 940 -11.01 -11.10 -2.43
C THR A 940 -11.35 -11.64 -3.84
N ARG A 941 -11.56 -12.95 -4.00
CA ARG A 941 -11.86 -13.57 -5.31
C ARG A 941 -13.16 -13.06 -5.93
N ILE A 942 -14.18 -12.85 -5.11
CA ILE A 942 -15.53 -12.49 -5.55
C ILE A 942 -15.76 -11.01 -5.27
N TYR A 943 -16.14 -10.25 -6.30
CA TYR A 943 -16.56 -8.87 -6.10
C TYR A 943 -17.99 -8.86 -5.55
N LYS A 944 -18.18 -8.20 -4.40
CA LYS A 944 -19.50 -7.95 -3.81
C LYS A 944 -19.69 -6.45 -3.74
N GLN A 945 -20.53 -5.93 -4.63
CA GLN A 945 -20.90 -4.53 -4.64
C GLN A 945 -21.53 -4.15 -3.28
N ASP A 946 -21.15 -2.99 -2.75
CA ASP A 946 -21.80 -2.36 -1.60
C ASP A 946 -23.04 -1.56 -2.07
N HIS A 947 -23.93 -1.19 -1.15
CA HIS A 947 -25.24 -0.61 -1.50
C HIS A 947 -25.45 0.75 -0.84
N GLY A 948 -26.44 1.52 -1.32
CA GLY A 948 -26.81 2.83 -0.77
C GLY A 948 -25.67 3.85 -0.82
N ASP A 949 -25.45 4.59 0.28
CA ASP A 949 -24.45 5.67 0.36
C ASP A 949 -23.03 5.23 -0.02
N ASP A 950 -22.68 3.96 0.22
CA ASP A 950 -21.35 3.42 -0.06
C ASP A 950 -21.05 3.38 -1.58
N LEU A 951 -22.06 3.36 -2.45
CA LEU A 951 -21.89 3.48 -3.89
C LEU A 951 -21.39 4.86 -4.34
N TYR A 952 -21.69 5.91 -3.57
CA TYR A 952 -21.52 7.31 -4.00
C TYR A 952 -20.48 8.07 -3.19
N ARG A 953 -19.65 7.36 -2.40
CA ARG A 953 -18.51 7.96 -1.72
C ARG A 953 -17.44 8.40 -2.72
N ARG A 954 -16.58 9.33 -2.30
CA ARG A 954 -15.41 9.75 -3.08
C ARG A 954 -14.55 8.57 -3.49
N SER A 955 -14.00 8.64 -4.70
CA SER A 955 -13.16 7.61 -5.29
C SER A 955 -11.91 7.25 -4.46
N LEU A 956 -11.45 8.15 -3.58
CA LEU A 956 -10.37 7.85 -2.62
C LEU A 956 -10.71 6.68 -1.68
N TYR A 957 -12.00 6.45 -1.40
CA TYR A 957 -12.48 5.37 -0.54
C TYR A 957 -12.80 4.09 -1.32
N THR A 958 -12.63 4.07 -2.64
CA THR A 958 -12.86 2.88 -3.44
C THR A 958 -11.81 1.80 -3.12
N PHE A 959 -12.29 0.58 -2.88
CA PHE A 959 -11.45 -0.58 -2.60
C PHE A 959 -10.44 -0.81 -3.72
N THR A 960 -9.16 -0.72 -3.40
CA THR A 960 -8.05 -0.86 -4.35
C THR A 960 -7.49 -2.27 -4.28
N LYS A 961 -7.91 -3.12 -5.22
CA LYS A 961 -7.33 -4.45 -5.44
C LYS A 961 -6.20 -4.37 -6.46
N ARG A 962 -5.00 -4.84 -6.12
CA ARG A 962 -3.80 -4.66 -6.95
C ARG A 962 -3.83 -5.48 -8.24
N MET A 963 -4.24 -6.75 -8.16
CA MET A 963 -4.18 -7.66 -9.31
C MET A 963 -5.42 -7.58 -10.21
N ALA A 964 -6.41 -6.77 -9.83
CA ALA A 964 -7.59 -6.47 -10.64
C ALA A 964 -8.11 -5.06 -10.29
N PRO A 965 -7.43 -4.00 -10.78
CA PRO A 965 -7.85 -2.62 -10.58
C PRO A 965 -9.28 -2.38 -11.08
N MET A 966 -9.90 -1.30 -10.62
CA MET A 966 -11.23 -0.93 -11.08
C MET A 966 -11.16 -0.53 -12.57
N PRO A 967 -11.89 -1.21 -13.49
CA PRO A 967 -11.70 -1.02 -14.93
C PRO A 967 -11.94 0.42 -15.41
N ASN A 968 -12.92 1.12 -14.82
CA ASN A 968 -13.20 2.50 -15.22
C ASN A 968 -12.09 3.47 -14.80
N LEU A 969 -11.55 3.35 -13.58
CA LEU A 969 -10.44 4.18 -13.11
C LEU A 969 -9.16 3.90 -13.90
N GLU A 970 -8.88 2.63 -14.20
CA GLU A 970 -7.75 2.22 -15.05
C GLU A 970 -7.85 2.84 -16.46
N ALA A 971 -9.04 2.84 -17.07
CA ALA A 971 -9.28 3.48 -18.36
C ALA A 971 -9.05 5.02 -18.34
N PHE A 972 -9.01 5.64 -17.16
CA PHE A 972 -8.68 7.05 -16.94
C PHE A 972 -7.30 7.27 -16.32
N ASP A 973 -6.34 6.37 -16.58
CA ASP A 973 -4.95 6.42 -16.15
C ASP A 973 -4.74 6.39 -14.62
N ALA A 974 -5.68 5.83 -13.84
CA ALA A 974 -5.43 5.57 -12.42
C ALA A 974 -4.39 4.45 -12.26
N THR A 975 -3.50 4.60 -11.28
CA THR A 975 -2.47 3.59 -10.99
C THR A 975 -3.05 2.36 -10.30
N ASP A 976 -2.52 1.18 -10.64
CA ASP A 976 -2.75 -0.10 -9.95
C ASP A 976 -2.09 -0.15 -8.55
N ARG A 977 -1.22 0.83 -8.27
CA ARG A 977 -0.40 0.96 -7.06
C ARG A 977 0.47 -0.27 -6.82
N SER A 978 0.99 -0.91 -7.87
CA SER A 978 1.97 -2.00 -7.75
C SER A 978 3.39 -1.49 -7.50
N ALA A 979 3.70 -0.26 -7.93
CA ALA A 979 4.96 0.45 -7.72
C ALA A 979 4.72 1.93 -7.37
N THR A 980 5.73 2.60 -6.82
CA THR A 980 5.65 4.04 -6.51
C THR A 980 5.38 4.83 -7.79
N CYS A 981 4.36 5.68 -7.78
CA CYS A 981 4.06 6.58 -8.91
C CYS A 981 4.09 8.03 -8.45
N VAL A 982 5.17 8.75 -8.79
CA VAL A 982 5.32 10.19 -8.50
C VAL A 982 4.87 11.11 -9.65
N ARG A 983 4.61 10.51 -10.81
CA ARG A 983 4.14 11.17 -12.03
C ARG A 983 3.19 10.23 -12.78
N ARG A 984 1.92 10.62 -12.86
CA ARG A 984 0.91 9.90 -13.65
C ARG A 984 1.03 10.25 -15.12
N GLN A 985 0.79 9.28 -15.99
CA GLN A 985 0.50 9.56 -17.38
C GLN A 985 -0.92 10.14 -17.51
N ARG A 986 -1.13 11.00 -18.51
CA ARG A 986 -2.44 11.56 -18.84
C ARG A 986 -2.71 11.36 -20.31
N THR A 987 -3.64 10.47 -20.62
CA THR A 987 -4.03 10.16 -21.99
C THR A 987 -5.48 10.56 -22.24
N ASN A 988 -5.82 10.77 -23.51
CA ASN A 988 -7.18 10.98 -23.98
C ASN A 988 -7.49 9.89 -25.00
N THR A 989 -8.18 8.83 -24.59
CA THR A 989 -8.47 7.66 -25.43
C THR A 989 -9.96 7.58 -25.79
N PRO A 990 -10.32 6.98 -26.94
CA PRO A 990 -11.73 6.69 -27.24
C PRO A 990 -12.39 5.76 -26.21
N LEU A 991 -11.61 4.90 -25.53
CA LEU A 991 -12.11 3.99 -24.50
C LEU A 991 -12.65 4.75 -23.28
N ALA A 992 -11.97 5.81 -22.86
CA ALA A 992 -12.42 6.70 -21.80
C ALA A 992 -13.82 7.30 -22.11
N ALA A 993 -14.06 7.71 -23.35
CA ALA A 993 -15.38 8.20 -23.76
C ALA A 993 -16.46 7.10 -23.73
N LEU A 994 -16.11 5.86 -24.10
CA LEU A 994 -17.02 4.71 -24.03
C LEU A 994 -17.40 4.38 -22.59
N VAL A 995 -16.49 4.50 -21.62
CA VAL A 995 -16.79 4.31 -20.19
C VAL A 995 -17.87 5.29 -19.73
N LEU A 996 -17.73 6.59 -20.03
CA LEU A 996 -18.71 7.62 -19.64
C LEU A 996 -20.11 7.42 -20.26
N MET A 997 -20.20 6.70 -21.37
CA MET A 997 -21.46 6.42 -22.07
C MET A 997 -22.13 5.12 -21.66
N ASN A 998 -21.43 4.19 -20.98
CA ASN A 998 -21.94 2.83 -20.77
C ASN A 998 -21.84 2.34 -19.31
N ASP A 999 -20.95 2.89 -18.51
CA ASP A 999 -20.78 2.45 -17.12
C ASP A 999 -21.99 2.90 -16.27
N PRO A 1000 -22.64 1.97 -15.51
CA PRO A 1000 -23.83 2.28 -14.72
C PRO A 1000 -23.67 3.47 -13.77
N GLN A 1001 -22.46 3.69 -13.23
CA GLN A 1001 -22.20 4.81 -12.32
C GLN A 1001 -22.40 6.16 -13.02
N TYR A 1002 -21.90 6.30 -14.25
CA TYR A 1002 -21.97 7.55 -15.01
C TYR A 1002 -23.34 7.74 -15.64
N LEU A 1003 -24.01 6.66 -16.05
CA LEU A 1003 -25.38 6.71 -16.54
C LEU A 1003 -26.36 7.10 -15.43
N GLU A 1004 -26.23 6.54 -14.24
CA GLU A 1004 -27.02 6.95 -13.08
C GLU A 1004 -26.76 8.41 -12.71
N ALA A 1005 -25.49 8.85 -12.69
CA ALA A 1005 -25.16 10.26 -12.48
C ALA A 1005 -25.76 11.17 -13.57
N ALA A 1006 -25.77 10.74 -14.83
CA ALA A 1006 -26.39 11.46 -15.93
C ALA A 1006 -27.90 11.58 -15.76
N ARG A 1007 -28.57 10.52 -15.30
CA ARG A 1007 -30.00 10.54 -14.98
C ARG A 1007 -30.30 11.57 -13.90
N HIS A 1008 -29.60 11.51 -12.77
CA HIS A 1008 -29.80 12.45 -11.65
C HIS A 1008 -29.50 13.90 -12.07
N LEU A 1009 -28.48 14.13 -12.89
CA LEU A 1009 -28.24 15.46 -13.47
C LEU A 1009 -29.36 15.90 -14.44
N GLY A 1010 -29.93 14.96 -15.19
CA GLY A 1010 -31.13 15.20 -16.01
C GLY A 1010 -32.35 15.61 -15.17
N GLU A 1011 -32.62 14.89 -14.08
CA GLU A 1011 -33.70 15.21 -13.12
C GLU A 1011 -33.50 16.61 -12.52
N ARG A 1012 -32.26 16.91 -12.09
CA ARG A 1012 -31.91 18.24 -11.60
C ARG A 1012 -32.12 19.31 -12.65
N THR A 1013 -31.73 19.04 -13.90
CA THR A 1013 -31.89 19.99 -15.02
C THR A 1013 -33.36 20.29 -15.29
N ILE A 1014 -34.24 19.29 -15.24
CA ILE A 1014 -35.68 19.48 -15.40
C ILE A 1014 -36.27 20.33 -14.27
N ARG A 1015 -35.83 20.10 -13.02
CA ARG A 1015 -36.37 20.76 -11.82
C ARG A 1015 -35.82 22.16 -11.58
N GLU A 1016 -34.51 22.34 -11.76
CA GLU A 1016 -33.76 23.54 -11.35
C GLU A 1016 -33.35 24.41 -12.55
N GLY A 1017 -33.38 23.86 -13.77
CA GLY A 1017 -32.86 24.52 -14.97
C GLY A 1017 -33.83 25.47 -15.68
N GLY A 1018 -35.02 25.70 -15.13
CA GLY A 1018 -36.04 26.58 -15.73
C GLY A 1018 -37.04 25.86 -16.64
N GLU A 1019 -37.91 26.64 -17.28
CA GLU A 1019 -39.05 26.15 -18.05
C GLU A 1019 -38.69 25.85 -19.51
N THR A 1020 -37.71 26.57 -20.06
CA THR A 1020 -37.35 26.45 -21.48
C THR A 1020 -36.14 25.54 -21.70
N THR A 1021 -36.07 24.90 -22.86
CA THR A 1021 -34.89 24.11 -23.27
C THR A 1021 -33.59 24.94 -23.24
N ALA A 1022 -33.68 26.24 -23.56
CA ALA A 1022 -32.51 27.11 -23.59
C ALA A 1022 -31.96 27.39 -22.18
N GLU A 1023 -32.85 27.64 -21.20
CA GLU A 1023 -32.47 27.81 -19.79
C GLU A 1023 -31.85 26.52 -19.24
N ARG A 1024 -32.45 25.36 -19.55
CA ARG A 1024 -31.95 24.05 -19.10
C ARG A 1024 -30.59 23.70 -19.71
N ILE A 1025 -30.35 24.04 -20.97
CA ILE A 1025 -29.01 23.94 -21.58
C ILE A 1025 -28.01 24.87 -20.86
N ASP A 1026 -28.40 26.10 -20.54
CA ASP A 1026 -27.53 27.04 -19.82
C ASP A 1026 -27.21 26.54 -18.41
N PHE A 1027 -28.20 25.96 -17.73
CA PHE A 1027 -28.05 25.34 -16.41
C PHE A 1027 -27.03 24.19 -16.42
N LEU A 1028 -27.08 23.30 -17.41
CA LEU A 1028 -26.07 22.24 -17.58
C LEU A 1028 -24.66 22.82 -17.70
N GLY A 1029 -24.50 23.90 -18.48
CA GLY A 1029 -23.23 24.60 -18.61
C GLY A 1029 -22.77 25.18 -17.28
N ARG A 1030 -23.67 25.84 -16.54
CA ARG A 1030 -23.34 26.42 -15.24
C ARG A 1030 -22.94 25.36 -14.22
N ILE A 1031 -23.59 24.20 -14.18
CA ILE A 1031 -23.20 23.10 -13.27
C ILE A 1031 -21.86 22.50 -13.68
N LEU A 1032 -21.72 22.09 -14.94
CA LEU A 1032 -20.59 21.30 -15.38
C LEU A 1032 -19.37 22.14 -15.72
N LEU A 1033 -19.52 23.39 -16.14
CA LEU A 1033 -18.42 24.29 -16.55
C LEU A 1033 -18.30 25.54 -15.67
N SER A 1034 -19.19 25.74 -14.69
CA SER A 1034 -19.29 26.97 -13.89
C SER A 1034 -19.62 28.23 -14.71
N ARG A 1035 -19.99 28.09 -15.98
CA ARG A 1035 -20.36 29.17 -16.90
C ARG A 1035 -21.33 28.70 -17.97
N GLY A 1036 -22.02 29.62 -18.64
CA GLY A 1036 -22.82 29.30 -19.81
C GLY A 1036 -21.96 28.79 -20.99
N PHE A 1037 -22.64 28.06 -21.89
CA PHE A 1037 -22.09 27.62 -23.16
C PHE A 1037 -21.90 28.77 -24.16
N SER A 1038 -20.98 28.62 -25.10
CA SER A 1038 -20.89 29.55 -26.24
C SER A 1038 -22.13 29.47 -27.12
N ASN A 1039 -22.40 30.48 -27.94
CA ASN A 1039 -23.56 30.43 -28.85
C ASN A 1039 -23.49 29.24 -29.82
N THR A 1040 -22.28 28.89 -30.27
CA THR A 1040 -22.04 27.71 -31.12
C THR A 1040 -22.37 26.42 -30.36
N ASP A 1041 -21.86 26.26 -29.14
CA ASP A 1041 -22.14 25.08 -28.32
C ASP A 1041 -23.64 24.96 -27.99
N LYS A 1042 -24.31 26.08 -27.70
CA LYS A 1042 -25.77 26.12 -27.48
C LYS A 1042 -26.55 25.62 -28.69
N GLN A 1043 -26.14 26.01 -29.90
CA GLN A 1043 -26.76 25.51 -31.14
C GLN A 1043 -26.52 24.01 -31.33
N THR A 1044 -25.29 23.54 -31.12
CA THR A 1044 -24.95 22.11 -31.21
C THR A 1044 -25.74 21.28 -30.20
N LEU A 1045 -25.83 21.73 -28.94
CA LEU A 1045 -26.60 21.08 -27.89
C LEU A 1045 -28.10 21.12 -28.20
N ARG A 1046 -28.61 22.21 -28.78
CA ARG A 1046 -30.00 22.26 -29.22
C ARG A 1046 -30.29 21.22 -30.31
N SER A 1047 -29.41 21.11 -31.31
CA SER A 1047 -29.54 20.07 -32.34
C SER A 1047 -29.40 18.66 -31.78
N ALA A 1048 -28.59 18.45 -30.75
CA ALA A 1048 -28.49 17.17 -30.05
C ALA A 1048 -29.81 16.84 -29.31
N TYR A 1049 -30.36 17.81 -28.57
CA TYR A 1049 -31.64 17.70 -27.89
C TYR A 1049 -32.75 17.30 -28.87
N ASP A 1050 -32.91 18.06 -29.97
CA ASP A 1050 -33.96 17.80 -30.95
C ASP A 1050 -33.84 16.38 -31.57
N ARG A 1051 -32.60 15.89 -31.77
CA ARG A 1051 -32.35 14.50 -32.24
C ARG A 1051 -32.70 13.45 -31.20
N PHE A 1052 -32.29 13.63 -29.94
CA PHE A 1052 -32.61 12.70 -28.87
C PHE A 1052 -34.12 12.64 -28.63
N THR A 1053 -34.81 13.80 -28.63
CA THR A 1053 -36.26 13.85 -28.52
C THR A 1053 -36.93 13.10 -29.67
N ALA A 1054 -36.51 13.33 -30.92
CA ALA A 1054 -37.09 12.64 -32.07
C ALA A 1054 -36.89 11.10 -32.00
N SER A 1055 -35.72 10.64 -31.53
CA SER A 1055 -35.39 9.22 -31.42
C SER A 1055 -36.13 8.53 -30.27
N LEU A 1056 -36.05 9.08 -29.06
CA LEU A 1056 -36.60 8.47 -27.85
C LEU A 1056 -38.13 8.53 -27.82
N SER A 1057 -38.75 9.53 -28.45
CA SER A 1057 -40.22 9.57 -28.61
C SER A 1057 -40.74 8.44 -29.51
N GLN A 1058 -39.90 7.88 -30.38
CA GLN A 1058 -40.24 6.71 -31.21
C GLN A 1058 -40.00 5.39 -30.48
N THR A 1059 -39.26 5.41 -29.36
CA THR A 1059 -38.82 4.24 -28.60
C THR A 1059 -39.02 4.41 -27.07
N PRO A 1060 -40.26 4.59 -26.57
CA PRO A 1060 -40.50 4.86 -25.15
C PRO A 1060 -39.98 3.77 -24.20
N ASN A 1061 -39.96 2.50 -24.64
CA ASN A 1061 -39.41 1.40 -23.85
C ASN A 1061 -37.90 1.54 -23.64
N ASP A 1062 -37.17 2.03 -24.64
CA ASP A 1062 -35.73 2.28 -24.53
C ASP A 1062 -35.47 3.45 -23.58
N ALA A 1063 -36.34 4.47 -23.58
CA ALA A 1063 -36.29 5.58 -22.62
C ALA A 1063 -36.47 5.08 -21.18
N VAL A 1064 -37.48 4.24 -20.93
CA VAL A 1064 -37.71 3.64 -19.60
C VAL A 1064 -36.51 2.80 -19.17
N ALA A 1065 -36.00 1.94 -20.04
CA ALA A 1065 -34.83 1.10 -19.76
C ALA A 1065 -33.60 1.95 -19.40
N LEU A 1066 -33.35 3.01 -20.18
CA LEU A 1066 -32.24 3.94 -19.95
C LEU A 1066 -32.38 4.66 -18.60
N THR A 1067 -33.57 5.15 -18.26
CA THR A 1067 -33.83 5.82 -16.97
C THR A 1067 -33.89 4.88 -15.77
N SER A 1068 -33.86 3.56 -16.00
CA SER A 1068 -33.86 2.55 -14.93
C SER A 1068 -32.46 2.07 -14.57
N ILE A 1069 -31.41 2.60 -15.21
CA ILE A 1069 -30.02 2.22 -14.92
C ILE A 1069 -29.56 2.85 -13.60
N GLY A 1070 -28.96 2.02 -12.74
CA GLY A 1070 -28.51 2.37 -11.39
C GLY A 1070 -29.33 1.66 -10.30
N GLU A 1071 -28.82 1.73 -9.07
CA GLU A 1071 -29.45 1.17 -7.87
C GLU A 1071 -30.48 2.13 -7.27
N SER A 1072 -30.22 3.44 -7.35
CA SER A 1072 -31.22 4.40 -6.90
C SER A 1072 -32.44 4.33 -7.80
N SER A 1073 -33.62 4.20 -7.18
CA SER A 1073 -34.87 4.32 -7.91
C SER A 1073 -34.93 5.71 -8.56
N ALA A 1074 -35.48 5.79 -9.78
CA ALA A 1074 -35.91 7.07 -10.31
C ALA A 1074 -36.83 7.71 -9.27
N ARG A 1075 -36.47 8.89 -8.76
CA ARG A 1075 -37.25 9.56 -7.71
C ARG A 1075 -38.69 9.70 -8.20
N GLU A 1076 -39.65 9.39 -7.32
CA GLU A 1076 -41.09 9.43 -7.58
C GLU A 1076 -41.48 10.65 -8.44
N ILE A 1077 -41.84 10.38 -9.70
CA ILE A 1077 -42.85 11.18 -10.39
C ILE A 1077 -44.14 10.92 -9.59
N PRO A 1078 -44.87 11.95 -9.11
CA PRO A 1078 -45.95 11.75 -8.14
C PRO A 1078 -47.01 10.74 -8.59
N ASP A 1079 -47.23 9.73 -7.73
CA ASP A 1079 -48.33 8.76 -7.60
C ASP A 1079 -48.90 8.07 -8.85
N LEU A 1080 -48.66 6.75 -8.93
CA LEU A 1080 -49.69 5.80 -9.37
C LEU A 1080 -49.78 4.59 -8.41
N PRO A 1081 -51.01 4.17 -8.04
CA PRO A 1081 -51.25 3.15 -7.02
C PRO A 1081 -50.95 1.74 -7.53
N SER A 1082 -50.21 0.93 -6.77
CA SER A 1082 -50.13 -0.51 -6.97
C SER A 1082 -51.44 -1.17 -6.53
N LEU A 1083 -52.12 -1.86 -7.45
CA LEU A 1083 -53.19 -2.79 -7.09
C LEU A 1083 -52.56 -4.13 -6.68
N THR A 1084 -52.38 -4.33 -5.39
CA THR A 1084 -52.10 -5.65 -4.81
C THR A 1084 -53.42 -6.39 -4.66
N THR A 1085 -53.76 -7.34 -5.54
CA THR A 1085 -54.97 -8.19 -5.33
C THR A 1085 -54.88 -9.58 -5.96
N GLY A 1086 -55.14 -10.60 -5.14
CA GLY A 1086 -55.64 -11.91 -5.57
C GLY A 1086 -55.20 -13.08 -4.68
N LYS A 1087 -56.07 -13.57 -3.80
CA LYS A 1087 -55.89 -14.85 -3.10
C LYS A 1087 -56.25 -16.01 -4.05
N PRO A 1088 -55.55 -17.17 -4.01
CA PRO A 1088 -56.02 -18.37 -4.70
C PRO A 1088 -57.39 -18.77 -4.16
N SER A 1089 -58.36 -18.99 -5.05
CA SER A 1089 -59.69 -19.43 -4.65
C SER A 1089 -59.78 -20.96 -4.59
N ARG A 1090 -59.07 -21.69 -5.48
CA ARG A 1090 -59.08 -23.17 -5.57
C ARG A 1090 -57.80 -23.74 -6.21
N SER A 1091 -57.44 -24.98 -5.87
CA SER A 1091 -56.44 -25.79 -6.61
C SER A 1091 -56.85 -27.27 -6.63
N SER A 1092 -56.27 -28.05 -7.54
CA SER A 1092 -56.61 -29.47 -7.74
C SER A 1092 -56.20 -30.43 -6.61
N ASP A 1093 -55.27 -30.04 -5.72
CA ASP A 1093 -54.79 -30.86 -4.59
C ASP A 1093 -54.41 -29.97 -3.38
N PHE A 1094 -55.40 -29.27 -2.82
CA PHE A 1094 -55.19 -28.36 -1.68
C PHE A 1094 -55.02 -29.15 -0.36
N GLN A 1095 -53.78 -29.29 0.14
CA GLN A 1095 -53.51 -29.51 1.56
C GLN A 1095 -53.09 -28.19 2.19
N ALA A 1096 -53.82 -27.72 3.22
CA ALA A 1096 -53.49 -26.49 3.92
C ALA A 1096 -52.03 -26.49 4.43
N PRO A 1097 -51.24 -25.44 4.19
CA PRO A 1097 -49.83 -25.43 4.59
C PRO A 1097 -49.70 -25.34 6.12
N HIS A 1098 -48.94 -26.27 6.69
CA HIS A 1098 -48.29 -26.07 7.98
C HIS A 1098 -47.19 -25.01 7.80
N HIS A 1099 -47.35 -23.86 8.46
CA HIS A 1099 -46.44 -22.70 8.54
C HIS A 1099 -46.31 -21.81 7.28
N PRO A 1100 -46.50 -20.47 7.41
CA PRO A 1100 -46.10 -19.52 6.38
C PRO A 1100 -44.57 -19.38 6.37
N SER A 1101 -43.90 -19.84 5.31
CA SER A 1101 -42.48 -19.57 5.10
C SER A 1101 -42.31 -18.19 4.46
N ARG A 1102 -41.70 -17.25 5.17
CA ARG A 1102 -41.17 -16.00 4.62
C ARG A 1102 -39.92 -16.31 3.78
N ALA A 1103 -40.09 -16.54 2.48
CA ALA A 1103 -39.03 -16.34 1.52
C ALA A 1103 -39.07 -14.85 1.14
N ASN A 1104 -38.30 -14.05 1.88
CA ASN A 1104 -38.18 -12.61 1.70
C ASN A 1104 -36.90 -12.39 0.87
N ASP A 1105 -37.01 -12.20 -0.44
CA ASP A 1105 -35.87 -11.94 -1.33
C ASP A 1105 -35.56 -10.43 -1.48
N GLY A 1106 -36.21 -9.58 -0.68
CA GLY A 1106 -35.85 -8.17 -0.53
C GLY A 1106 -36.18 -7.29 -1.73
N ILE A 1107 -36.80 -7.82 -2.79
CA ILE A 1107 -37.16 -7.07 -4.00
C ILE A 1107 -38.68 -6.82 -4.08
N ARG A 1108 -39.52 -7.63 -3.41
CA ARG A 1108 -40.98 -7.51 -3.47
C ARG A 1108 -41.61 -7.75 -2.10
N ASN A 1109 -41.88 -6.68 -1.37
CA ASN A 1109 -42.76 -6.75 -0.21
C ASN A 1109 -44.19 -6.95 -0.74
N ASP A 1110 -44.86 -8.04 -0.33
CA ASP A 1110 -46.32 -8.28 -0.42
C ASP A 1110 -46.81 -9.42 -1.35
N THR A 1111 -46.08 -10.54 -1.50
CA THR A 1111 -46.60 -11.73 -2.21
C THR A 1111 -46.80 -12.97 -1.32
N ASP A 1112 -48.00 -13.56 -1.37
CA ASP A 1112 -48.30 -14.86 -0.75
C ASP A 1112 -47.89 -15.98 -1.73
N SER A 1113 -46.92 -16.82 -1.36
CA SER A 1113 -46.47 -17.97 -2.17
C SER A 1113 -47.18 -19.29 -1.76
N TYR A 1114 -47.64 -20.11 -2.71
CA TYR A 1114 -48.46 -21.30 -2.42
C TYR A 1114 -47.85 -22.63 -2.91
N TRP A 1115 -47.92 -23.67 -2.09
CA TRP A 1115 -47.28 -24.97 -2.32
C TRP A 1115 -48.27 -26.06 -2.76
N SER A 1116 -47.89 -26.88 -3.75
CA SER A 1116 -48.52 -28.19 -3.99
C SER A 1116 -47.47 -29.31 -3.93
N MET A 1117 -47.81 -30.42 -3.28
CA MET A 1117 -46.95 -31.60 -3.16
C MET A 1117 -47.42 -32.74 -4.08
N ASP A 1118 -46.57 -33.08 -5.05
CA ASP A 1118 -46.40 -34.39 -5.71
C ASP A 1118 -47.66 -35.06 -6.32
N SER A 1119 -47.88 -34.89 -7.63
CA SER A 1119 -48.87 -35.66 -8.40
C SER A 1119 -48.27 -36.96 -8.96
N ARG A 1120 -47.89 -37.92 -8.10
CA ARG A 1120 -47.69 -39.33 -8.54
C ARG A 1120 -48.99 -40.00 -9.02
N SER A 1121 -50.12 -39.30 -8.94
CA SER A 1121 -51.47 -39.84 -9.20
C SER A 1121 -51.94 -39.70 -10.66
N GLY A 1122 -51.16 -39.09 -11.56
CA GLY A 1122 -51.57 -38.88 -12.96
C GLY A 1122 -52.78 -37.96 -13.13
N LYS A 1123 -53.13 -37.19 -12.09
CA LYS A 1123 -54.21 -36.20 -12.12
C LYS A 1123 -53.67 -34.84 -12.62
N PRO A 1124 -54.42 -34.09 -13.43
CA PRO A 1124 -54.01 -32.76 -13.88
C PRO A 1124 -53.89 -31.80 -12.69
N VAL A 1125 -52.75 -31.10 -12.60
CA VAL A 1125 -52.52 -30.07 -11.57
C VAL A 1125 -52.96 -28.72 -12.11
N TRP A 1126 -53.84 -28.03 -11.39
CA TRP A 1126 -54.24 -26.67 -11.75
C TRP A 1126 -54.41 -25.75 -10.54
N TRP A 1127 -54.17 -24.47 -10.77
CA TRP A 1127 -54.36 -23.38 -9.79
C TRP A 1127 -55.35 -22.37 -10.33
N GLU A 1128 -56.29 -21.95 -9.49
CA GLU A 1128 -57.27 -20.90 -9.79
C GLU A 1128 -57.11 -19.72 -8.83
N VAL A 1129 -56.95 -18.54 -9.40
CA VAL A 1129 -56.83 -17.26 -8.69
C VAL A 1129 -58.09 -16.45 -8.94
N ASP A 1130 -58.78 -16.03 -7.88
CA ASP A 1130 -59.88 -15.06 -7.97
C ASP A 1130 -59.30 -13.67 -7.68
N LEU A 1131 -59.44 -12.76 -8.65
CA LEU A 1131 -59.05 -11.36 -8.54
C LEU A 1131 -60.02 -10.55 -7.66
N GLU A 1132 -61.05 -11.20 -7.10
CA GLU A 1132 -62.12 -10.67 -6.25
C GLU A 1132 -63.11 -9.75 -7.00
N THR A 1133 -62.60 -8.88 -7.87
CA THR A 1133 -63.36 -8.00 -8.77
C THR A 1133 -62.97 -8.23 -10.23
N PRO A 1134 -63.94 -8.24 -11.18
CA PRO A 1134 -63.63 -8.22 -12.62
C PRO A 1134 -62.64 -7.09 -12.95
N THR A 1135 -61.52 -7.46 -13.56
CA THR A 1135 -60.37 -6.59 -13.84
C THR A 1135 -59.92 -6.81 -15.28
N GLU A 1136 -59.62 -5.75 -16.04
CA GLU A 1136 -59.10 -5.88 -17.41
C GLU A 1136 -57.66 -6.39 -17.37
N VAL A 1137 -57.42 -7.66 -17.72
CA VAL A 1137 -56.09 -8.31 -17.69
C VAL A 1137 -55.57 -8.48 -19.11
N GLY A 1138 -54.31 -8.11 -19.33
CA GLY A 1138 -53.64 -8.22 -20.64
C GLY A 1138 -52.42 -9.14 -20.64
N SER A 1139 -51.89 -9.48 -19.46
CA SER A 1139 -50.89 -10.53 -19.33
C SER A 1139 -50.94 -11.24 -17.99
N VAL A 1140 -50.44 -12.47 -17.97
CA VAL A 1140 -50.27 -13.26 -16.77
C VAL A 1140 -48.85 -13.79 -16.74
N VAL A 1141 -48.07 -13.45 -15.71
CA VAL A 1141 -46.76 -14.05 -15.51
C VAL A 1141 -46.90 -15.28 -14.63
N VAL A 1142 -46.36 -16.39 -15.13
CA VAL A 1142 -46.30 -17.67 -14.42
C VAL A 1142 -44.85 -17.88 -13.97
N VAL A 1143 -44.58 -17.72 -12.67
CA VAL A 1143 -43.24 -17.89 -12.09
C VAL A 1143 -43.07 -19.31 -11.56
N GLY A 1144 -41.93 -19.93 -11.88
CA GLY A 1144 -41.52 -21.22 -11.33
C GLY A 1144 -40.22 -21.08 -10.52
N TYR A 1145 -40.25 -21.41 -9.23
CA TYR A 1145 -39.07 -21.27 -8.36
C TYR A 1145 -38.18 -22.52 -8.39
N PHE A 1146 -37.32 -22.68 -9.40
CA PHE A 1146 -36.15 -23.57 -9.32
C PHE A 1146 -34.99 -23.01 -10.16
N GLY A 1147 -33.80 -22.89 -9.55
CA GLY A 1147 -32.56 -22.42 -10.17
C GLY A 1147 -31.79 -23.48 -10.96
N ASP A 1148 -32.46 -24.51 -11.46
CA ASP A 1148 -31.81 -25.63 -12.14
C ASP A 1148 -32.68 -26.07 -13.32
N SER A 1149 -32.09 -26.02 -14.53
CA SER A 1149 -32.49 -26.37 -15.92
C SER A 1149 -33.80 -27.16 -16.24
N ARG A 1150 -34.86 -27.02 -15.44
CA ARG A 1150 -36.10 -27.80 -15.50
C ARG A 1150 -37.15 -27.09 -16.35
N HIS A 1151 -37.95 -27.87 -17.09
CA HIS A 1151 -38.99 -27.38 -18.00
C HIS A 1151 -40.34 -27.98 -17.61
N TYR A 1152 -41.40 -27.18 -17.53
CA TYR A 1152 -42.75 -27.68 -17.40
C TYR A 1152 -43.66 -26.98 -18.42
N GLY A 1153 -44.56 -27.77 -19.01
CA GLY A 1153 -45.60 -27.25 -19.89
C GLY A 1153 -46.82 -26.82 -19.08
N PHE A 1154 -47.49 -25.76 -19.51
CA PHE A 1154 -48.73 -25.31 -18.88
C PHE A 1154 -49.63 -24.57 -19.87
N THR A 1155 -50.88 -24.39 -19.51
CA THR A 1155 -51.81 -23.46 -20.17
C THR A 1155 -52.34 -22.44 -19.17
N VAL A 1156 -52.69 -21.26 -19.66
CA VAL A 1156 -53.38 -20.21 -18.89
C VAL A 1156 -54.76 -20.02 -19.49
N GLU A 1157 -55.77 -20.10 -18.63
CA GLU A 1157 -57.18 -19.88 -18.94
C GLU A 1157 -57.73 -18.74 -18.08
N THR A 1158 -58.70 -18.00 -18.59
CA THR A 1158 -59.36 -16.90 -17.87
C THR A 1158 -60.87 -17.05 -17.88
N SER A 1159 -61.55 -16.53 -16.86
CA SER A 1159 -63.01 -16.56 -16.74
C SER A 1159 -63.55 -15.31 -16.02
N LEU A 1160 -64.75 -14.87 -16.38
CA LEU A 1160 -65.48 -13.82 -15.65
C LEU A 1160 -66.38 -14.39 -14.54
N ASP A 1161 -66.90 -15.60 -14.73
CA ASP A 1161 -67.93 -16.20 -13.88
C ASP A 1161 -67.47 -17.47 -13.15
N GLY A 1162 -66.24 -17.93 -13.42
CA GLY A 1162 -65.64 -19.15 -12.89
C GLY A 1162 -66.18 -20.44 -13.53
N LYS A 1163 -67.10 -20.34 -14.51
CA LYS A 1163 -67.78 -21.48 -15.15
C LYS A 1163 -67.35 -21.66 -16.61
N GLN A 1164 -67.27 -20.58 -17.37
CA GLN A 1164 -66.77 -20.60 -18.76
C GLN A 1164 -65.32 -20.12 -18.78
N TRP A 1165 -64.43 -20.95 -19.33
CA TRP A 1165 -62.99 -20.74 -19.32
C TRP A 1165 -62.47 -20.60 -20.74
N ASP A 1166 -61.81 -19.48 -21.02
CA ASP A 1166 -61.15 -19.21 -22.29
C ASP A 1166 -59.66 -19.47 -22.17
N LEU A 1167 -59.10 -20.32 -23.02
CA LEU A 1167 -57.66 -20.51 -23.15
C LEU A 1167 -57.03 -19.26 -23.73
N VAL A 1168 -56.15 -18.60 -22.96
CA VAL A 1168 -55.49 -17.36 -23.36
C VAL A 1168 -54.00 -17.53 -23.64
N ALA A 1169 -53.36 -18.55 -23.07
CA ALA A 1169 -51.98 -18.91 -23.41
C ALA A 1169 -51.75 -20.42 -23.36
N ASP A 1170 -50.99 -20.93 -24.32
CA ASP A 1170 -50.67 -22.35 -24.46
C ASP A 1170 -49.15 -22.55 -24.51
N HIS A 1171 -48.59 -22.98 -23.39
CA HIS A 1171 -47.17 -23.27 -23.19
C HIS A 1171 -46.95 -24.77 -22.92
N ARG A 1172 -47.79 -25.65 -23.46
CA ARG A 1172 -47.67 -27.11 -23.22
C ARG A 1172 -46.35 -27.70 -23.68
N ASP A 1173 -45.75 -27.15 -24.73
CA ASP A 1173 -44.44 -27.55 -25.26
C ASP A 1173 -43.26 -26.70 -24.74
N ASN A 1174 -43.43 -26.00 -23.61
CA ASN A 1174 -42.38 -25.10 -23.10
C ASN A 1174 -41.05 -25.83 -22.85
N LYS A 1175 -40.01 -25.36 -23.54
CA LYS A 1175 -38.60 -25.81 -23.42
C LYS A 1175 -37.68 -24.72 -22.86
N GLN A 1176 -38.24 -23.63 -22.33
CA GLN A 1176 -37.46 -22.61 -21.62
C GLN A 1176 -37.37 -22.96 -20.13
N PRO A 1177 -36.16 -22.95 -19.54
CA PRO A 1177 -35.98 -23.30 -18.14
C PRO A 1177 -36.71 -22.30 -17.26
N SER A 1178 -37.27 -22.76 -16.13
CA SER A 1178 -37.91 -21.87 -15.15
C SER A 1178 -36.87 -20.90 -14.57
N THR A 1179 -37.14 -19.60 -14.63
CA THR A 1179 -36.31 -18.55 -14.00
C THR A 1179 -37.13 -17.79 -12.95
N PRO A 1180 -36.50 -17.14 -11.97
CA PRO A 1180 -37.20 -16.28 -11.00
C PRO A 1180 -38.02 -15.14 -11.67
N GLN A 1181 -37.71 -14.80 -12.92
CA GLN A 1181 -38.44 -13.80 -13.71
C GLN A 1181 -39.79 -14.31 -14.25
N GLY A 1182 -40.01 -15.63 -14.29
CA GLY A 1182 -41.23 -16.25 -14.80
C GLY A 1182 -41.40 -16.16 -16.31
N ILE A 1183 -42.51 -16.73 -16.82
CA ILE A 1183 -42.90 -16.68 -18.23
C ILE A 1183 -44.10 -15.73 -18.36
N ASP A 1184 -43.92 -14.65 -19.11
CA ASP A 1184 -44.99 -13.68 -19.40
C ASP A 1184 -45.89 -14.19 -20.53
N CYS A 1185 -47.14 -14.50 -20.18
CA CYS A 1185 -48.17 -14.97 -21.11
C CYS A 1185 -49.07 -13.80 -21.50
N GLN A 1186 -48.78 -13.16 -22.63
CA GLN A 1186 -49.55 -12.02 -23.14
C GLN A 1186 -50.73 -12.48 -24.01
N PHE A 1187 -51.88 -11.80 -23.87
CA PHE A 1187 -53.09 -12.09 -24.65
C PHE A 1187 -53.95 -10.82 -24.85
N GLU A 1188 -54.89 -10.87 -25.80
CA GLU A 1188 -55.81 -9.74 -26.05
C GLU A 1188 -56.56 -9.34 -24.76
N PRO A 1189 -56.45 -8.07 -24.32
CA PRO A 1189 -57.00 -7.60 -23.06
C PRO A 1189 -58.50 -7.88 -22.95
N ARG A 1190 -58.90 -8.39 -21.79
CA ARG A 1190 -60.30 -8.72 -21.51
C ARG A 1190 -60.58 -8.57 -20.02
N GLU A 1191 -61.84 -8.31 -19.68
CA GLU A 1191 -62.26 -8.43 -18.29
C GLU A 1191 -62.09 -9.89 -17.83
N VAL A 1192 -61.37 -10.07 -16.74
CA VAL A 1192 -61.10 -11.34 -16.09
C VAL A 1192 -61.41 -11.18 -14.61
N ARG A 1193 -62.09 -12.18 -14.04
CA ARG A 1193 -62.21 -12.31 -12.59
C ARG A 1193 -61.40 -13.48 -12.06
N TYR A 1194 -61.36 -14.58 -12.79
CA TYR A 1194 -60.66 -15.79 -12.41
C TYR A 1194 -59.60 -16.15 -13.44
N ILE A 1195 -58.41 -16.54 -12.97
CA ILE A 1195 -57.32 -17.03 -13.81
C ILE A 1195 -57.01 -18.46 -13.38
N ARG A 1196 -56.88 -19.37 -14.34
CA ARG A 1196 -56.49 -20.75 -14.10
C ARG A 1196 -55.21 -21.09 -14.86
N VAL A 1197 -54.22 -21.62 -14.15
CA VAL A 1197 -53.02 -22.20 -14.76
C VAL A 1197 -53.13 -23.71 -14.66
N ASN A 1198 -53.17 -24.40 -15.80
CA ASN A 1198 -53.20 -25.86 -15.85
C ASN A 1198 -51.81 -26.37 -16.23
N GLN A 1199 -51.16 -27.12 -15.35
CA GLN A 1199 -49.89 -27.74 -15.64
C GLN A 1199 -50.11 -29.00 -16.49
N THR A 1200 -49.39 -29.12 -17.60
CA THR A 1200 -49.34 -30.35 -18.39
C THR A 1200 -48.08 -31.15 -18.04
N TYR A 1201 -48.29 -32.42 -17.69
CA TYR A 1201 -47.23 -33.32 -17.22
C TYR A 1201 -46.16 -33.55 -18.31
N ASN A 1202 -44.91 -33.19 -18.02
CA ASN A 1202 -43.74 -33.59 -18.81
C ASN A 1202 -42.97 -34.67 -18.02
N SER A 1203 -42.81 -35.85 -18.62
CA SER A 1203 -42.61 -37.14 -17.95
C SER A 1203 -41.21 -37.44 -17.39
N ALA A 1204 -40.41 -36.42 -17.06
CA ALA A 1204 -38.99 -36.63 -16.77
C ALA A 1204 -38.53 -36.58 -15.29
N ASN A 1205 -39.33 -36.11 -14.30
CA ASN A 1205 -39.02 -36.30 -12.86
C ASN A 1205 -40.13 -35.73 -11.93
N PRO A 1206 -40.67 -36.50 -10.96
CA PRO A 1206 -41.66 -35.99 -10.00
C PRO A 1206 -41.02 -35.14 -8.90
N GLY A 1207 -41.42 -33.87 -8.80
CA GLY A 1207 -40.95 -32.91 -7.78
C GLY A 1207 -42.02 -31.88 -7.40
N ARG A 1208 -41.85 -31.21 -6.26
CA ARG A 1208 -42.75 -30.14 -5.79
C ARG A 1208 -42.66 -28.93 -6.73
N HIS A 1209 -43.78 -28.30 -7.09
CA HIS A 1209 -43.81 -27.11 -7.94
C HIS A 1209 -44.41 -25.92 -7.17
N LEU A 1210 -43.72 -24.78 -7.22
CA LEU A 1210 -44.23 -23.49 -6.77
C LEU A 1210 -44.59 -22.69 -8.02
N VAL A 1211 -45.87 -22.32 -8.14
CA VAL A 1211 -46.35 -21.46 -9.22
C VAL A 1211 -46.91 -20.19 -8.61
N GLU A 1212 -46.29 -19.07 -8.95
CA GLU A 1212 -46.81 -17.74 -8.64
C GLU A 1212 -47.47 -17.19 -9.90
N VAL A 1213 -48.71 -16.74 -9.78
CA VAL A 1213 -49.50 -16.18 -10.88
C VAL A 1213 -49.66 -14.70 -10.62
N MET A 1214 -49.00 -13.88 -11.41
CA MET A 1214 -49.15 -12.42 -11.35
C MET A 1214 -50.01 -11.99 -12.53
N ALA A 1215 -51.20 -11.48 -12.24
CA ALA A 1215 -52.08 -10.90 -13.23
C ALA A 1215 -51.73 -9.42 -13.38
N PHE A 1216 -51.31 -9.01 -14.56
CA PHE A 1216 -51.09 -7.60 -14.83
C PHE A 1216 -52.32 -7.08 -15.57
N PRO A 1217 -53.01 -6.05 -15.04
CA PRO A 1217 -53.87 -5.27 -15.90
C PRO A 1217 -53.03 -4.83 -17.08
N LYS A 1218 -53.64 -4.77 -18.29
CA LYS A 1218 -52.99 -4.32 -19.54
C LYS A 1218 -51.81 -3.45 -19.17
N ALA A 1219 -50.57 -3.92 -19.38
CA ALA A 1219 -49.36 -3.15 -19.06
C ALA A 1219 -49.71 -1.74 -19.47
N ALA A 1220 -49.90 -0.84 -18.48
CA ALA A 1220 -50.46 0.45 -18.78
C ALA A 1220 -49.53 0.93 -19.90
N PRO A 1221 -50.03 1.13 -21.14
CA PRO A 1221 -49.17 1.68 -22.17
C PRO A 1221 -48.64 2.89 -21.48
N VAL A 1222 -47.30 2.93 -21.26
CA VAL A 1222 -46.63 3.91 -20.39
C VAL A 1222 -47.47 5.16 -20.53
N THR A 1223 -48.24 5.54 -19.50
CA THR A 1223 -49.39 6.45 -19.73
C THR A 1223 -48.85 7.57 -20.58
N ALA A 1224 -49.59 8.13 -21.54
CA ALA A 1224 -48.98 9.14 -22.42
C ALA A 1224 -48.15 10.16 -21.59
N GLN A 1225 -48.59 10.48 -20.36
CA GLN A 1225 -47.81 11.15 -19.31
C GLN A 1225 -46.54 10.44 -18.80
N ASP A 1226 -46.57 9.19 -18.33
CA ASP A 1226 -45.37 8.45 -17.87
C ASP A 1226 -44.35 8.23 -19.00
N GLY A 1227 -44.82 8.00 -20.24
CA GLY A 1227 -43.98 7.78 -21.41
C GLY A 1227 -43.35 9.09 -21.86
N ILE A 1228 -44.10 10.18 -21.78
CA ILE A 1228 -43.58 11.53 -21.98
C ILE A 1228 -42.58 11.90 -20.88
N ALA A 1229 -42.84 11.58 -19.61
CA ALA A 1229 -41.95 11.90 -18.50
C ALA A 1229 -40.65 11.09 -18.55
N ALA A 1230 -40.72 9.79 -18.82
CA ALA A 1230 -39.54 8.95 -19.03
C ALA A 1230 -38.76 9.35 -20.29
N THR A 1231 -39.45 9.72 -21.38
CA THR A 1231 -38.80 10.24 -22.60
C THR A 1231 -38.12 11.58 -22.35
N GLU A 1232 -38.77 12.52 -21.65
CA GLU A 1232 -38.20 13.81 -21.30
C GLU A 1232 -36.96 13.64 -20.40
N LEU A 1233 -37.06 12.77 -19.39
CA LEU A 1233 -35.93 12.44 -18.53
C LEU A 1233 -34.80 11.77 -19.30
N ALA A 1234 -35.09 10.79 -20.16
CA ALA A 1234 -34.10 10.12 -21.00
C ALA A 1234 -33.39 11.11 -21.94
N VAL A 1235 -34.11 12.08 -22.52
CA VAL A 1235 -33.50 13.15 -23.34
C VAL A 1235 -32.54 13.98 -22.50
N TRP A 1236 -32.95 14.45 -21.33
CA TRP A 1236 -32.08 15.26 -20.46
C TRP A 1236 -30.92 14.47 -19.86
N MET A 1237 -31.11 13.17 -19.62
CA MET A 1237 -30.03 12.24 -19.27
C MET A 1237 -29.00 12.11 -20.39
N MET A 1238 -29.43 11.96 -21.65
CA MET A 1238 -28.53 11.92 -22.80
C MET A 1238 -27.81 13.25 -23.02
N MET A 1239 -28.50 14.37 -22.79
CA MET A 1239 -27.88 15.70 -22.80
C MET A 1239 -26.82 15.84 -21.71
N ALA A 1240 -27.14 15.46 -20.47
CA ALA A 1240 -26.20 15.45 -19.36
C ALA A 1240 -24.98 14.57 -19.63
N SER A 1241 -25.18 13.35 -20.12
CA SER A 1241 -24.10 12.43 -20.53
C SER A 1241 -23.23 13.04 -21.64
N THR A 1242 -23.84 13.65 -22.66
CA THR A 1242 -23.12 14.32 -23.76
C THR A 1242 -22.22 15.43 -23.25
N VAL A 1243 -22.73 16.27 -22.34
CA VAL A 1243 -21.93 17.37 -21.77
C VAL A 1243 -20.86 16.84 -20.83
N MET A 1244 -21.14 15.84 -19.98
CA MET A 1244 -20.12 15.25 -19.09
C MET A 1244 -19.00 14.59 -19.89
N ASN A 1245 -19.33 13.85 -20.94
CA ASN A 1245 -18.34 13.24 -21.83
C ASN A 1245 -17.52 14.32 -22.54
N SER A 1246 -18.18 15.38 -22.99
CA SER A 1246 -17.48 16.52 -23.55
C SER A 1246 -16.60 17.19 -22.50
N ASP A 1247 -17.04 17.51 -21.28
CA ASP A 1247 -16.19 18.14 -20.24
C ASP A 1247 -14.98 17.26 -19.88
N ALA A 1248 -15.17 15.95 -19.84
CA ALA A 1248 -14.09 14.97 -19.69
C ALA A 1248 -13.13 14.94 -20.91
N ALA A 1249 -13.66 15.16 -22.12
CA ALA A 1249 -12.94 15.16 -23.39
C ALA A 1249 -12.54 16.56 -23.92
N ILE A 1250 -12.95 17.67 -23.29
CA ILE A 1250 -12.77 19.07 -23.72
C ILE A 1250 -11.33 19.47 -23.35
N ASN A 1251 -10.40 18.80 -24.02
CA ASN A 1251 -9.03 19.23 -24.22
C ASN A 1251 -8.58 18.97 -25.67
N LYS A 1252 -9.53 19.00 -26.62
CA LYS A 1252 -9.24 19.34 -28.02
C LYS A 1252 -9.85 20.68 -28.37
#